data_AF-A0A1B6ZE23-F1
#
_entry.id   AF-A0A1B6ZE23-F1
#
_cell.length_a   1.000
_cell.length_b   1.000
_cell.length_c   1.000
_cell.angle_alpha   90.00
_cell.angle_beta   90.00
_cell.angle_gamma   90.00
#
_symmetry.space_group_name_H-M   'P 1'
#
loop_
_entity.id
_entity.type
_entity.pdbx_description
1 polymer ?
#
loop_
_entity_poly.entity_id
_entity_poly.type
_entity_poly.pdbx_seq_one_letter_code
_entity_poly.pdbx_strand_id
1 'polypeptide(L)'
;MLAWLTTELDRDAQRACIDINPYAVLSNGDPSQLAGESKIHLIGQLADLSASDPYFRRADRWRKFNTKGFFTTEVVEAVRQLLRTADGKTDLRDLLLEIVAHSGEEPALEAELRDILFSNEADFNTRLLAMKALAGVEGRNRSDDVSALIDEGSHNALRLAAELVMDEAVSLPDERLLQLMRAFIPLFKDDDLALEEPAGSTYFISLLVSGLPAVQATYLLSELSSGLKCTCGKERSYECHCRVGISKLIGTLLDRYFEVAHGPYCPAQLWSWMKALNFRNDKSTRDSLSVKALQADHLLRRAIQLLAFESLSDEQEIWDAFIKFRHGAMHSSLFLTSDDDTWMLQHAAKTKRIGMFSAFYRTHNWYSESKGPSEHRALQRTYAQSDSDFLRIAASKERASRAAKLDVRQRRFRFQSRRRKRQEQIERSNAKNFTQHQSVIAKGEHWSWLRDFAREYLQEDFHEDGVLKYVRDPDFIENALRSSVGFLSKNVPTLEEIGKSRAEGRYYVIPEVAYAAVLAVFRDQGSLDDIDRSVVIAAKTDINVHHSGLSDEERAAFHAEIDRCLFTTENDLLDFLGAYVEPQLASSSIIHSSASLLSYDKAFADVAKETALRWLREFPQMPLSSAETLFDIGSKYERYDELREILSQRCQEIRESWPYGPPEKKLKEAQDFWFLRSFAFGSAKFEWEVLSHFPENIFALSHRYDSLRGSRDGEWPTLNASQIYLILDAFVDKWPVVPLPSSWGTGSPKGETAYRFLNGLIWRIPDDEPSMQVEVLKKLLSNDRFEKWHDGCRHLIAEGRRKNLLRQFAAPNSDVVCQLLDSNRVATVEDLRALVVEELRAAEKWFRDGETDPIDAFYVDGEHVDENTARNRIVDRLDLRLRPLDVVLSIESAMARSNRCDFTAVSSIGGRRTCLVVEVKGQWHRELFEAAATQLHKRYSHHPDAAEQGIYLVLWFGPEVHVAGRTTSGIQTASELEDAISRRLPDSLAGAVDVIVLDVSR
;
A
#
# COMPACT_ATOMS: atom_id res chain seq x y z
N MET A 1 -18.07 19.47 -23.74
CA MET A 1 -18.71 20.00 -24.96
C MET A 1 -19.36 18.86 -25.74
N LEU A 2 -18.62 17.82 -26.17
CA LEU A 2 -19.17 16.65 -26.88
C LEU A 2 -20.44 16.05 -26.24
N ALA A 3 -20.38 15.71 -24.95
CA ALA A 3 -21.53 15.12 -24.23
C ALA A 3 -22.73 16.07 -24.05
N TRP A 4 -22.52 17.38 -24.14
CA TRP A 4 -23.63 18.34 -24.11
C TRP A 4 -24.23 18.51 -25.50
N LEU A 5 -23.40 18.51 -26.55
CA LEU A 5 -23.88 18.59 -27.94
C LEU A 5 -24.86 17.44 -28.27
N THR A 6 -24.65 16.25 -27.72
CA THR A 6 -25.56 15.11 -27.96
C THR A 6 -27.02 15.36 -27.56
N THR A 7 -27.31 16.36 -26.73
CA THR A 7 -28.70 16.67 -26.33
C THR A 7 -29.46 17.46 -27.39
N GLU A 8 -28.76 18.24 -28.22
CA GLU A 8 -29.35 19.12 -29.25
C GLU A 8 -29.22 18.56 -30.67
N LEU A 9 -28.51 17.45 -30.83
CA LEU A 9 -28.20 16.82 -32.11
C LEU A 9 -29.24 15.77 -32.51
N ASP A 10 -29.33 15.51 -33.82
CA ASP A 10 -30.16 14.43 -34.35
C ASP A 10 -29.59 13.04 -34.01
N ARG A 11 -30.35 12.00 -34.35
CA ARG A 11 -30.00 10.61 -34.02
C ARG A 11 -28.63 10.19 -34.58
N ASP A 12 -28.32 10.58 -35.81
CA ASP A 12 -27.12 10.09 -36.49
C ASP A 12 -25.88 10.77 -35.90
N ALA A 13 -25.97 12.07 -35.57
CA ALA A 13 -24.92 12.79 -34.86
C ALA A 13 -24.80 12.36 -33.38
N GLN A 14 -25.90 11.98 -32.71
CA GLN A 14 -25.85 11.35 -31.39
C GLN A 14 -25.03 10.06 -31.41
N ARG A 15 -25.25 9.17 -32.39
CA ARG A 15 -24.49 7.92 -32.53
C ARG A 15 -23.00 8.19 -32.74
N ALA A 16 -22.64 9.10 -33.62
CA ALA A 16 -21.24 9.47 -33.85
C ALA A 16 -20.54 9.97 -32.57
N CYS A 17 -21.25 10.76 -31.74
CA CYS A 17 -20.70 11.21 -30.45
C CYS A 17 -20.54 10.06 -29.44
N ILE A 18 -21.47 9.10 -29.44
CA ILE A 18 -21.40 7.90 -28.60
C ILE A 18 -20.21 7.05 -29.01
N ASP A 19 -19.97 6.86 -30.31
CA ASP A 19 -18.84 6.09 -30.85
C ASP A 19 -17.48 6.70 -30.46
N ILE A 20 -17.41 8.04 -30.36
CA ILE A 20 -16.20 8.74 -29.91
C ILE A 20 -15.93 8.48 -28.42
N ASN A 21 -16.94 8.65 -27.57
CA ASN A 21 -16.77 8.46 -26.12
C ASN A 21 -18.10 8.19 -25.41
N PRO A 22 -18.49 6.91 -25.27
CA PRO A 22 -19.79 6.56 -24.71
C PRO A 22 -19.87 6.91 -23.22
N TYR A 23 -18.78 6.73 -22.46
CA TYR A 23 -18.75 7.10 -21.05
C TYR A 23 -18.90 8.61 -20.84
N ALA A 24 -18.29 9.45 -21.68
CA ALA A 24 -18.45 10.90 -21.57
C ALA A 24 -19.88 11.34 -21.83
N VAL A 25 -20.55 10.77 -22.83
CA VAL A 25 -21.98 11.02 -23.14
C VAL A 25 -22.86 10.68 -21.94
N LEU A 26 -22.63 9.51 -21.32
CA LEU A 26 -23.36 9.11 -20.12
C LEU A 26 -23.07 10.01 -18.91
N SER A 27 -21.80 10.32 -18.65
CA SER A 27 -21.32 10.94 -17.41
C SER A 27 -21.42 12.46 -17.36
N ASN A 28 -21.39 13.14 -18.52
CA ASN A 28 -21.40 14.60 -18.61
C ASN A 28 -22.54 15.15 -19.49
N GLY A 29 -23.31 14.29 -20.16
CA GLY A 29 -24.46 14.67 -20.98
C GLY A 29 -25.80 14.53 -20.25
N ASP A 30 -26.88 14.64 -21.01
CA ASP A 30 -28.24 14.26 -20.56
C ASP A 30 -28.73 13.05 -21.38
N PRO A 31 -28.54 11.83 -20.87
CA PRO A 31 -28.96 10.60 -21.55
C PRO A 31 -30.48 10.52 -21.80
N SER A 32 -31.29 11.32 -21.09
CA SER A 32 -32.75 11.32 -21.28
C SER A 32 -33.18 11.91 -22.62
N GLN A 33 -32.37 12.83 -23.19
CA GLN A 33 -32.62 13.50 -24.48
C GLN A 33 -32.23 12.65 -25.70
N LEU A 34 -31.59 11.49 -25.48
CA LEU A 34 -31.20 10.61 -26.58
C LEU A 34 -32.41 9.93 -27.21
N ALA A 35 -32.38 9.76 -28.53
CA ALA A 35 -33.36 8.94 -29.23
C ALA A 35 -33.31 7.48 -28.72
N GLY A 36 -34.43 6.75 -28.79
CA GLY A 36 -34.53 5.38 -28.27
C GLY A 36 -33.43 4.44 -28.80
N GLU A 37 -33.17 4.48 -30.11
CA GLU A 37 -32.08 3.71 -30.73
C GLU A 37 -30.68 4.16 -30.26
N SER A 38 -30.46 5.46 -30.05
CA SER A 38 -29.20 6.01 -29.53
C SER A 38 -28.94 5.57 -28.09
N LYS A 39 -29.99 5.42 -27.27
CA LYS A 39 -29.87 4.90 -25.89
C LYS A 39 -29.39 3.44 -25.87
N ILE A 40 -29.94 2.60 -26.74
CA ILE A 40 -29.51 1.20 -26.89
C ILE A 40 -28.07 1.15 -27.41
N HIS A 41 -27.76 1.98 -28.40
CA HIS A 41 -26.41 2.11 -28.96
C HIS A 41 -25.38 2.51 -27.88
N LEU A 42 -25.73 3.46 -27.01
CA LEU A 42 -24.90 3.84 -25.87
C LEU A 42 -24.58 2.66 -24.94
N ILE A 43 -25.57 1.84 -24.61
CA ILE A 43 -25.35 0.65 -23.77
C ILE A 43 -24.42 -0.35 -24.46
N GLY A 44 -24.60 -0.58 -25.76
CA GLY A 44 -23.70 -1.42 -26.56
C GLY A 44 -22.26 -0.88 -26.58
N GLN A 45 -22.07 0.42 -26.84
CA GLN A 45 -20.76 1.04 -26.88
C GLN A 45 -20.06 1.09 -25.51
N LEU A 46 -20.81 1.15 -24.40
CA LEU A 46 -20.23 0.97 -23.06
C LEU A 46 -19.72 -0.45 -22.84
N ALA A 47 -20.38 -1.47 -23.41
CA ALA A 47 -19.89 -2.85 -23.36
C ALA A 47 -18.61 -3.03 -24.18
N ASP A 48 -18.57 -2.47 -25.40
CA ASP A 48 -17.38 -2.47 -26.26
C ASP A 48 -16.21 -1.72 -25.60
N LEU A 49 -16.49 -0.58 -24.97
CA LEU A 49 -15.51 0.16 -24.17
C LEU A 49 -14.98 -0.69 -23.02
N SER A 50 -15.84 -1.37 -22.27
CA SER A 50 -15.39 -2.25 -21.17
C SER A 50 -14.54 -3.42 -21.65
N ALA A 51 -14.74 -3.93 -22.87
CA ALA A 51 -13.92 -4.99 -23.43
C ALA A 51 -12.50 -4.51 -23.76
N SER A 52 -12.35 -3.25 -24.21
CA SER A 52 -11.07 -2.65 -24.57
C SER A 52 -10.36 -1.97 -23.39
N ASP A 53 -11.10 -1.38 -22.46
CA ASP A 53 -10.64 -0.76 -21.22
C ASP A 53 -11.55 -1.19 -20.05
N PRO A 54 -11.26 -2.33 -19.39
CA PRO A 54 -12.06 -2.85 -18.28
C PRO A 54 -12.20 -1.93 -17.07
N TYR A 55 -11.32 -0.94 -16.92
CA TYR A 55 -11.32 0.00 -15.80
C TYR A 55 -11.47 1.46 -16.26
N PHE A 56 -12.24 1.68 -17.33
CA PHE A 56 -12.40 2.99 -18.00
C PHE A 56 -12.84 4.13 -17.07
N ARG A 57 -13.44 3.85 -15.90
CA ARG A 57 -13.88 4.85 -14.91
C ARG A 57 -13.07 4.82 -13.61
N ARG A 58 -11.93 4.13 -13.55
CA ARG A 58 -11.09 4.03 -12.34
C ARG A 58 -10.80 5.37 -11.65
N ALA A 59 -10.57 6.42 -12.43
CA ALA A 59 -10.27 7.76 -11.92
C ALA A 59 -11.51 8.54 -11.42
N ASP A 60 -12.72 8.06 -11.72
CA ASP A 60 -14.00 8.77 -11.55
C ASP A 60 -15.07 7.91 -10.84
N ARG A 61 -14.64 6.85 -10.12
CA ARG A 61 -15.55 5.92 -9.40
C ARG A 61 -16.46 6.57 -8.34
N TRP A 62 -16.20 7.82 -7.98
CA TRP A 62 -16.99 8.56 -6.98
C TRP A 62 -18.16 9.35 -7.59
N ARG A 63 -18.25 9.42 -8.92
CA ARG A 63 -19.32 10.15 -9.63
C ARG A 63 -20.69 9.53 -9.37
N LYS A 64 -21.70 10.38 -9.27
CA LYS A 64 -23.11 9.99 -9.22
C LYS A 64 -23.79 10.32 -10.54
N PHE A 65 -24.72 9.47 -10.96
CA PHE A 65 -25.47 9.64 -12.20
C PHE A 65 -26.92 10.01 -11.90
N ASN A 66 -27.52 10.83 -12.75
CA ASN A 66 -28.95 11.06 -12.77
C ASN A 66 -29.50 10.49 -14.09
N THR A 67 -30.19 9.37 -14.01
CA THR A 67 -30.68 8.60 -15.17
C THR A 67 -32.20 8.67 -15.32
N LYS A 68 -32.85 9.65 -14.68
CA LYS A 68 -34.30 9.84 -14.81
C LYS A 68 -34.67 10.10 -16.28
N GLY A 69 -35.56 9.29 -16.84
CA GLY A 69 -35.98 9.39 -18.25
C GLY A 69 -35.00 8.77 -19.25
N PHE A 70 -33.90 8.17 -18.80
CA PHE A 70 -32.99 7.40 -19.66
C PHE A 70 -33.62 6.07 -20.06
N PHE A 71 -34.19 5.33 -19.11
CA PHE A 71 -34.70 3.99 -19.36
C PHE A 71 -35.97 3.96 -20.22
N THR A 72 -35.98 3.03 -21.15
CA THR A 72 -37.11 2.59 -21.99
C THR A 72 -37.18 1.06 -21.87
N THR A 73 -38.29 0.44 -22.29
CA THR A 73 -38.44 -1.03 -22.22
C THR A 73 -37.27 -1.77 -22.87
N GLU A 74 -36.79 -1.28 -24.00
CA GLU A 74 -35.69 -1.84 -24.76
C GLU A 74 -34.34 -1.64 -24.06
N VAL A 75 -34.12 -0.48 -23.43
CA VAL A 75 -32.92 -0.21 -22.62
C VAL A 75 -32.89 -1.09 -21.38
N VAL A 76 -34.03 -1.31 -20.72
CA VAL A 76 -34.14 -2.23 -19.58
C VAL A 76 -33.74 -3.65 -19.99
N GLU A 77 -34.21 -4.14 -21.15
CA GLU A 77 -33.80 -5.46 -21.66
C GLU A 77 -32.30 -5.52 -22.00
N ALA A 78 -31.73 -4.47 -22.61
CA ALA A 78 -30.30 -4.41 -22.90
C ALA A 78 -29.45 -4.47 -21.60
N VAL A 79 -29.84 -3.68 -20.59
CA VAL A 79 -29.17 -3.68 -19.28
C VAL A 79 -29.34 -5.03 -18.57
N ARG A 80 -30.52 -5.65 -18.64
CA ARG A 80 -30.78 -6.99 -18.10
C ARG A 80 -29.81 -8.02 -18.64
N GLN A 81 -29.62 -8.06 -19.96
CA GLN A 81 -28.69 -9.00 -20.61
C GLN A 81 -27.25 -8.77 -20.17
N LEU A 82 -26.80 -7.51 -20.07
CA LEU A 82 -25.45 -7.19 -19.60
C LEU A 82 -25.24 -7.52 -18.12
N LEU A 83 -26.23 -7.27 -17.25
CA LEU A 83 -26.14 -7.65 -15.84
C LEU A 83 -26.00 -9.16 -15.65
N ARG A 84 -26.59 -9.98 -16.53
CA ARG A 84 -26.46 -11.45 -16.51
C ARG A 84 -25.11 -11.95 -17.06
N THR A 85 -24.56 -11.27 -18.06
CA THR A 85 -23.37 -11.75 -18.80
C THR A 85 -22.04 -11.18 -18.29
N ALA A 86 -22.04 -9.96 -17.73
CA ALA A 86 -20.82 -9.38 -17.17
C ALA A 86 -20.38 -10.16 -15.93
N ASP A 87 -19.10 -10.48 -15.79
CA ASP A 87 -18.58 -11.30 -14.69
C ASP A 87 -18.39 -10.52 -13.37
N GLY A 88 -18.52 -9.18 -13.41
CA GLY A 88 -18.34 -8.30 -12.26
C GLY A 88 -16.90 -7.96 -11.92
N LYS A 89 -15.92 -8.32 -12.77
CA LYS A 89 -14.51 -7.95 -12.56
C LYS A 89 -14.13 -6.62 -13.20
N THR A 90 -15.00 -6.07 -14.05
CA THR A 90 -14.80 -4.81 -14.78
C THR A 90 -15.72 -3.72 -14.24
N ASP A 91 -15.40 -2.47 -14.57
CA ASP A 91 -16.17 -1.30 -14.15
C ASP A 91 -17.61 -1.25 -14.73
N LEU A 92 -17.91 -2.02 -15.77
CA LEU A 92 -19.21 -1.98 -16.47
C LEU A 92 -20.36 -2.41 -15.56
N ARG A 93 -20.23 -3.56 -14.87
CA ARG A 93 -21.34 -4.08 -14.05
C ARG A 93 -21.66 -3.12 -12.92
N ASP A 94 -20.63 -2.61 -12.25
CA ASP A 94 -20.76 -1.61 -11.18
C ASP A 94 -21.40 -0.31 -11.71
N LEU A 95 -21.04 0.15 -12.92
CA LEU A 95 -21.70 1.27 -13.58
C LEU A 95 -23.18 1.00 -13.85
N LEU A 96 -23.52 -0.17 -14.39
CA LEU A 96 -24.90 -0.56 -14.67
C LEU A 96 -25.75 -0.60 -13.38
N LEU A 97 -25.21 -1.14 -12.29
CA LEU A 97 -25.88 -1.14 -10.99
C LEU A 97 -26.10 0.27 -10.45
N GLU A 98 -25.12 1.16 -10.60
CA GLU A 98 -25.24 2.56 -10.18
C GLU A 98 -26.26 3.36 -11.00
N ILE A 99 -26.34 3.15 -12.32
CA ILE A 99 -27.33 3.87 -13.15
C ILE A 99 -28.75 3.33 -12.98
N VAL A 100 -28.90 2.05 -12.61
CA VAL A 100 -30.20 1.44 -12.27
C VAL A 100 -30.69 1.96 -10.92
N ALA A 101 -29.79 2.18 -9.96
CA ALA A 101 -30.17 2.74 -8.66
C ALA A 101 -30.78 4.15 -8.81
N HIS A 102 -31.98 4.32 -8.23
CA HIS A 102 -32.81 5.53 -8.30
C HIS A 102 -33.34 5.88 -9.70
N SER A 103 -33.39 4.91 -10.61
CA SER A 103 -33.92 5.13 -11.98
C SER A 103 -35.45 5.04 -12.07
N GLY A 104 -36.09 4.30 -11.17
CA GLY A 104 -37.51 3.92 -11.24
C GLY A 104 -37.74 2.55 -11.87
N GLU A 105 -36.73 1.93 -12.48
CA GLU A 105 -36.81 0.62 -13.15
C GLU A 105 -36.25 -0.53 -12.31
N GLU A 106 -35.92 -0.30 -11.04
CA GLU A 106 -35.43 -1.31 -10.11
C GLU A 106 -36.39 -2.51 -9.99
N PRO A 107 -37.73 -2.35 -9.95
CA PRO A 107 -38.66 -3.48 -9.91
C PRO A 107 -38.58 -4.37 -11.16
N ALA A 108 -38.26 -3.81 -12.33
CA ALA A 108 -38.14 -4.56 -13.57
C ALA A 108 -36.87 -5.43 -13.62
N LEU A 109 -35.86 -5.11 -12.81
CA LEU A 109 -34.56 -5.80 -12.74
C LEU A 109 -34.35 -6.55 -11.42
N GLU A 110 -35.40 -6.71 -10.60
CA GLU A 110 -35.28 -7.27 -9.25
C GLU A 110 -34.61 -8.65 -9.25
N ALA A 111 -34.97 -9.53 -10.20
CA ALA A 111 -34.42 -10.88 -10.27
C ALA A 111 -32.90 -10.86 -10.48
N GLU A 112 -32.41 -10.07 -11.45
CA GLU A 112 -30.98 -9.96 -11.75
C GLU A 112 -30.21 -9.32 -10.59
N LEU A 113 -30.77 -8.30 -9.95
CA LEU A 113 -30.15 -7.66 -8.80
C LEU A 113 -30.04 -8.62 -7.60
N ARG A 114 -31.06 -9.46 -7.37
CA ARG A 114 -31.02 -10.51 -6.34
C ARG A 114 -29.95 -11.56 -6.65
N ASP A 115 -29.89 -12.04 -7.89
CA ASP A 115 -28.88 -13.02 -8.31
C ASP A 115 -27.46 -12.50 -8.07
N ILE A 116 -27.21 -11.21 -8.32
CA ILE A 116 -25.92 -10.58 -8.05
C ILE A 116 -25.65 -10.47 -6.55
N LEU A 117 -26.63 -10.02 -5.74
CA LEU A 117 -26.49 -9.88 -4.29
C LEU A 117 -26.09 -11.20 -3.59
N PHE A 118 -26.62 -12.33 -4.06
CA PHE A 118 -26.38 -13.66 -3.49
C PHE A 118 -25.34 -14.48 -4.26
N SER A 119 -24.63 -13.89 -5.22
CA SER A 119 -23.56 -14.57 -5.95
C SER A 119 -22.28 -14.65 -5.11
N ASN A 120 -21.74 -15.87 -4.99
CA ASN A 120 -20.42 -16.10 -4.38
C ASN A 120 -19.26 -15.75 -5.32
N GLU A 121 -19.54 -15.56 -6.62
CA GLU A 121 -18.54 -15.18 -7.62
C GLU A 121 -18.35 -13.66 -7.70
N ALA A 122 -19.38 -12.89 -7.33
CA ALA A 122 -19.32 -11.43 -7.31
C ALA A 122 -18.50 -10.93 -6.11
N ASP A 123 -17.71 -9.88 -6.33
CA ASP A 123 -16.98 -9.24 -5.24
C ASP A 123 -17.90 -8.45 -4.29
N PHE A 124 -17.35 -8.03 -3.16
CA PHE A 124 -18.12 -7.32 -2.13
C PHE A 124 -18.72 -6.00 -2.65
N ASN A 125 -18.01 -5.24 -3.47
CA ASN A 125 -18.48 -3.94 -3.95
C ASN A 125 -19.66 -4.11 -4.92
N THR A 126 -19.56 -5.04 -5.88
CA THR A 126 -20.64 -5.35 -6.81
C THR A 126 -21.89 -5.82 -6.06
N ARG A 127 -21.74 -6.71 -5.07
CA ARG A 127 -22.87 -7.15 -4.22
C ARG A 127 -23.48 -5.99 -3.43
N LEU A 128 -22.66 -5.07 -2.92
CA LEU A 128 -23.11 -3.87 -2.20
C LEU A 128 -23.88 -2.90 -3.11
N LEU A 129 -23.45 -2.72 -4.36
CA LEU A 129 -24.17 -1.89 -5.33
C LEU A 129 -25.52 -2.50 -5.72
N ALA A 130 -25.57 -3.82 -5.92
CA ALA A 130 -26.83 -4.53 -6.15
C ALA A 130 -27.78 -4.39 -4.96
N MET A 131 -27.27 -4.53 -3.74
CA MET A 131 -28.02 -4.28 -2.50
C MET A 131 -28.62 -2.87 -2.46
N LYS A 132 -27.84 -1.84 -2.84
CA LYS A 132 -28.30 -0.44 -2.87
C LYS A 132 -29.35 -0.22 -3.96
N ALA A 133 -29.20 -0.80 -5.14
CA ALA A 133 -30.21 -0.72 -6.20
C ALA A 133 -31.53 -1.38 -5.74
N LEU A 134 -31.46 -2.53 -5.09
CA LEU A 134 -32.63 -3.24 -4.54
C LEU A 134 -33.38 -2.44 -3.46
N ALA A 135 -32.75 -1.42 -2.85
CA ALA A 135 -33.43 -0.56 -1.88
C ALA A 135 -34.56 0.27 -2.52
N GLY A 136 -34.51 0.50 -3.84
CA GLY A 136 -35.54 1.21 -4.63
C GLY A 136 -36.79 0.38 -4.96
N VAL A 137 -36.78 -0.94 -4.73
CA VAL A 137 -37.94 -1.80 -4.98
C VAL A 137 -38.93 -1.69 -3.81
N GLU A 138 -40.05 -0.97 -4.03
CA GLU A 138 -41.09 -0.80 -3.02
C GLU A 138 -41.76 -2.14 -2.63
N GLY A 139 -42.10 -2.31 -1.34
CA GLY A 139 -42.79 -3.51 -0.84
C GLY A 139 -41.92 -4.76 -0.67
N ARG A 140 -40.61 -4.68 -0.99
CA ARG A 140 -39.66 -5.80 -0.87
C ARG A 140 -39.35 -6.14 0.60
N ASN A 141 -39.37 -7.42 0.92
CA ASN A 141 -39.02 -7.91 2.26
C ASN A 141 -37.50 -8.01 2.45
N ARG A 142 -36.89 -6.94 2.97
CA ARG A 142 -35.44 -6.87 3.24
C ARG A 142 -34.98 -7.87 4.32
N SER A 143 -35.87 -8.32 5.19
CA SER A 143 -35.55 -9.29 6.26
C SER A 143 -35.25 -10.69 5.72
N ASP A 144 -35.84 -11.06 4.58
CA ASP A 144 -35.55 -12.35 3.92
C ASP A 144 -34.14 -12.35 3.33
N ASP A 145 -33.66 -11.21 2.83
CA ASP A 145 -32.31 -11.11 2.30
C ASP A 145 -31.26 -11.21 3.40
N VAL A 146 -31.50 -10.54 4.53
CA VAL A 146 -30.65 -10.69 5.71
C VAL A 146 -30.58 -12.17 6.12
N SER A 147 -31.71 -12.87 6.10
CA SER A 147 -31.75 -14.30 6.44
C SER A 147 -30.90 -15.13 5.46
N ALA A 148 -31.04 -14.90 4.15
CA ALA A 148 -30.25 -15.60 3.15
C ALA A 148 -28.73 -15.31 3.25
N LEU A 149 -28.34 -14.07 3.57
CA LEU A 149 -26.94 -13.70 3.78
C LEU A 149 -26.35 -14.32 5.07
N ILE A 150 -27.15 -14.47 6.12
CA ILE A 150 -26.76 -15.19 7.33
C ILE A 150 -26.54 -16.67 7.02
N ASP A 151 -27.43 -17.28 6.24
CA ASP A 151 -27.35 -18.69 5.86
C ASP A 151 -26.13 -18.98 4.95
N GLU A 152 -25.72 -18.04 4.11
CA GLU A 152 -24.46 -18.12 3.34
C GLU A 152 -23.23 -18.13 4.26
N GLY A 153 -23.21 -17.30 5.30
CA GLY A 153 -22.20 -17.32 6.36
C GLY A 153 -20.78 -16.86 5.96
N SER A 154 -20.57 -16.43 4.71
CA SER A 154 -19.29 -15.90 4.25
C SER A 154 -18.98 -14.54 4.89
N HIS A 155 -17.71 -14.16 5.00
CA HIS A 155 -17.33 -12.85 5.57
C HIS A 155 -17.99 -11.69 4.82
N ASN A 156 -18.06 -11.75 3.48
CA ASN A 156 -18.71 -10.72 2.66
C ASN A 156 -20.22 -10.69 2.86
N ALA A 157 -20.88 -11.85 2.91
CA ALA A 157 -22.32 -11.92 3.15
C ALA A 157 -22.71 -11.39 4.53
N LEU A 158 -21.96 -11.76 5.56
CA LEU A 158 -22.20 -11.28 6.93
C LEU A 158 -21.96 -9.77 7.05
N ARG A 159 -21.00 -9.23 6.29
CA ARG A 159 -20.82 -7.78 6.17
C ARG A 159 -22.00 -7.11 5.47
N LEU A 160 -22.48 -7.64 4.34
CA LEU A 160 -23.67 -7.13 3.65
C LEU A 160 -24.93 -7.19 4.53
N ALA A 161 -25.11 -8.29 5.27
CA ALA A 161 -26.19 -8.43 6.23
C ALA A 161 -26.13 -7.33 7.29
N ALA A 162 -24.93 -7.03 7.81
CA ALA A 162 -24.73 -5.93 8.74
C ALA A 162 -25.07 -4.56 8.14
N GLU A 163 -24.66 -4.29 6.88
CA GLU A 163 -25.00 -3.05 6.17
C GLU A 163 -26.52 -2.89 6.02
N LEU A 164 -27.26 -3.97 5.70
CA LEU A 164 -28.73 -3.95 5.67
C LEU A 164 -29.35 -3.64 7.04
N VAL A 165 -28.83 -4.23 8.12
CA VAL A 165 -29.35 -3.99 9.49
C VAL A 165 -29.12 -2.55 9.94
N MET A 166 -28.05 -1.92 9.47
CA MET A 166 -27.72 -0.52 9.82
C MET A 166 -28.60 0.51 9.09
N ASP A 167 -29.34 0.11 8.05
CA ASP A 167 -30.36 0.95 7.41
C ASP A 167 -31.62 1.02 8.30
N GLU A 168 -32.02 2.22 8.71
CA GLU A 168 -33.18 2.46 9.60
C GLU A 168 -34.50 1.89 9.06
N ALA A 169 -34.60 1.65 7.75
CA ALA A 169 -35.76 1.04 7.11
C ALA A 169 -35.84 -0.49 7.30
N VAL A 170 -34.86 -1.14 7.93
CA VAL A 170 -34.84 -2.58 8.20
C VAL A 170 -35.06 -2.85 9.69
N SER A 171 -36.21 -3.47 10.02
CA SER A 171 -36.48 -3.97 11.36
C SER A 171 -36.37 -5.49 11.38
N LEU A 172 -35.38 -6.01 12.08
CA LEU A 172 -35.19 -7.45 12.27
C LEU A 172 -35.77 -7.92 13.61
N PRO A 173 -36.47 -9.05 13.64
CA PRO A 173 -36.82 -9.72 14.88
C PRO A 173 -35.57 -10.05 15.70
N ASP A 174 -35.71 -9.97 17.02
CA ASP A 174 -34.61 -10.22 17.97
C ASP A 174 -33.96 -11.61 17.75
N GLU A 175 -34.74 -12.64 17.39
CA GLU A 175 -34.18 -13.97 17.09
C GLU A 175 -33.25 -13.98 15.87
N ARG A 176 -33.53 -13.17 14.84
CA ARG A 176 -32.68 -13.07 13.64
C ARG A 176 -31.44 -12.24 13.91
N LEU A 177 -31.56 -11.17 14.68
CA LEU A 177 -30.40 -10.41 15.14
C LEU A 177 -29.45 -11.30 15.96
N LEU A 178 -29.99 -12.17 16.83
CA LEU A 178 -29.20 -13.15 17.58
C LEU A 178 -28.48 -14.15 16.66
N GLN A 179 -29.12 -14.62 15.60
CA GLN A 179 -28.49 -15.51 14.62
C GLN A 179 -27.34 -14.82 13.88
N LEU A 180 -27.52 -13.55 13.47
CA LEU A 180 -26.46 -12.75 12.85
C LEU A 180 -25.26 -12.61 13.80
N MET A 181 -25.51 -12.30 15.07
CA MET A 181 -24.47 -12.21 16.09
C MET A 181 -23.70 -13.53 16.26
N ARG A 182 -24.41 -14.67 16.23
CA ARG A 182 -23.77 -16.00 16.27
C ARG A 182 -22.92 -16.27 15.03
N ALA A 183 -23.37 -15.84 13.86
CA ALA A 183 -22.64 -15.98 12.61
C ALA A 183 -21.35 -15.13 12.57
N PHE A 184 -21.27 -14.04 13.34
CA PHE A 184 -20.04 -13.26 13.48
C PHE A 184 -18.94 -13.94 14.32
N ILE A 185 -19.30 -14.88 15.20
CA ILE A 185 -18.35 -15.51 16.14
C ILE A 185 -17.11 -16.10 15.44
N PRO A 186 -17.24 -16.88 14.34
CA PRO A 186 -16.09 -17.46 13.64
C PRO A 186 -15.19 -16.43 12.95
N LEU A 187 -15.67 -15.20 12.71
CA LEU A 187 -14.87 -14.13 12.08
C LEU A 187 -13.77 -13.61 13.02
N PHE A 188 -13.95 -13.78 14.33
CA PHE A 188 -12.95 -13.44 15.33
C PHE A 188 -11.92 -14.57 15.45
N LYS A 189 -10.87 -14.52 14.63
CA LYS A 189 -9.76 -15.47 14.69
C LYS A 189 -8.93 -15.31 15.98
N ASP A 190 -8.27 -16.40 16.35
CA ASP A 190 -7.25 -16.40 17.38
C ASP A 190 -5.94 -15.82 16.83
N ASP A 191 -5.17 -15.15 17.67
CA ASP A 191 -3.98 -14.40 17.21
C ASP A 191 -2.89 -15.34 16.67
N ASP A 192 -2.85 -16.60 17.13
CA ASP A 192 -1.97 -17.65 16.62
C ASP A 192 -2.38 -18.14 15.21
N LEU A 193 -3.68 -18.08 14.88
CA LEU A 193 -4.24 -18.47 13.56
C LEU A 193 -4.31 -17.27 12.59
N ALA A 194 -4.29 -16.04 13.11
CA ALA A 194 -4.30 -14.81 12.32
C ALA A 194 -3.02 -14.62 11.47
N LEU A 195 -1.95 -15.36 11.79
CA LEU A 195 -0.70 -15.39 11.03
C LEU A 195 -0.79 -16.25 9.76
N GLU A 196 -1.73 -17.21 9.68
CA GLU A 196 -1.81 -18.19 8.58
C GLU A 196 -2.98 -17.94 7.60
N GLU A 197 -4.02 -17.22 8.01
CA GLU A 197 -5.15 -16.89 7.16
C GLU A 197 -5.59 -15.43 7.29
N PRO A 198 -5.86 -14.72 6.18
CA PRO A 198 -6.25 -13.32 6.20
C PRO A 198 -7.51 -13.11 7.07
N ALA A 199 -7.39 -12.34 8.14
CA ALA A 199 -8.54 -11.85 8.89
C ALA A 199 -9.19 -10.72 8.07
N GLY A 200 -10.37 -10.97 7.49
CA GLY A 200 -11.19 -9.88 6.95
C GLY A 200 -11.53 -8.88 8.08
N SER A 201 -11.68 -7.59 7.73
CA SER A 201 -11.97 -6.55 8.72
C SER A 201 -13.25 -6.84 9.50
N THR A 202 -13.16 -6.94 10.83
CA THR A 202 -14.32 -7.10 11.73
C THR A 202 -14.90 -5.75 12.19
N TYR A 203 -14.44 -4.62 11.63
CA TYR A 203 -14.85 -3.28 12.07
C TYR A 203 -16.35 -3.03 11.91
N PHE A 204 -16.97 -3.57 10.86
CA PHE A 204 -18.41 -3.45 10.62
C PHE A 204 -19.26 -4.02 11.76
N ILE A 205 -18.75 -5.01 12.50
CA ILE A 205 -19.44 -5.58 13.68
C ILE A 205 -19.52 -4.53 14.78
N SER A 206 -18.40 -3.83 15.05
CA SER A 206 -18.37 -2.75 16.04
C SER A 206 -19.30 -1.60 15.64
N LEU A 207 -19.36 -1.25 14.34
CA LEU A 207 -20.25 -0.22 13.83
C LEU A 207 -21.72 -0.59 14.05
N LEU A 208 -22.12 -1.82 13.68
CA LEU A 208 -23.47 -2.31 13.92
C LEU A 208 -23.83 -2.33 15.41
N VAL A 209 -22.92 -2.83 16.25
CA VAL A 209 -23.13 -2.86 17.72
C VAL A 209 -23.28 -1.45 18.29
N SER A 210 -22.56 -0.46 17.76
CA SER A 210 -22.69 0.94 18.17
C SER A 210 -24.05 1.57 17.85
N GLY A 211 -24.85 0.98 16.97
CA GLY A 211 -26.23 1.40 16.69
C GLY A 211 -27.28 0.83 17.65
N LEU A 212 -26.97 -0.22 18.42
CA LEU A 212 -27.98 -0.99 19.16
C LEU A 212 -28.55 -0.22 20.37
N PRO A 213 -29.88 -0.20 20.58
CA PRO A 213 -30.50 0.29 21.82
C PRO A 213 -30.18 -0.59 23.04
N ALA A 214 -30.33 -0.02 24.24
CA ALA A 214 -30.04 -0.72 25.50
C ALA A 214 -30.82 -2.04 25.68
N VAL A 215 -32.09 -2.08 25.24
CA VAL A 215 -32.95 -3.28 25.34
C VAL A 215 -32.40 -4.43 24.50
N GLN A 216 -32.03 -4.16 23.24
CA GLN A 216 -31.47 -5.17 22.34
C GLN A 216 -30.07 -5.63 22.79
N ALA A 217 -29.20 -4.70 23.21
CA ALA A 217 -27.90 -5.06 23.78
C ALA A 217 -28.06 -6.00 24.99
N THR A 218 -29.02 -5.72 25.88
CA THR A 218 -29.32 -6.56 27.06
C THR A 218 -29.83 -7.95 26.68
N TYR A 219 -30.72 -8.03 25.67
CA TYR A 219 -31.23 -9.29 25.13
C TYR A 219 -30.09 -10.14 24.55
N LEU A 220 -29.29 -9.57 23.65
CA LEU A 220 -28.18 -10.26 23.00
C LEU A 220 -27.11 -10.75 23.99
N LEU A 221 -26.75 -9.92 24.97
CA LEU A 221 -25.83 -10.31 26.04
C LEU A 221 -26.36 -11.53 26.81
N SER A 222 -27.67 -11.56 27.09
CA SER A 222 -28.30 -12.66 27.82
C SER A 222 -28.34 -13.95 27.00
N GLU A 223 -28.73 -13.87 25.74
CA GLU A 223 -28.86 -15.04 24.87
C GLU A 223 -27.52 -15.62 24.38
N LEU A 224 -26.50 -14.78 24.14
CA LEU A 224 -25.17 -15.24 23.73
C LEU A 224 -24.38 -15.86 24.88
N SER A 225 -24.60 -15.39 26.11
CA SER A 225 -23.94 -15.96 27.30
C SER A 225 -24.68 -17.14 27.91
N SER A 226 -25.96 -17.32 27.59
CA SER A 226 -26.79 -18.42 28.09
C SER A 226 -26.19 -19.77 27.70
N GLY A 227 -25.92 -20.61 28.71
CA GLY A 227 -25.36 -21.95 28.52
C GLY A 227 -23.91 -22.00 28.00
N LEU A 228 -23.21 -20.87 27.87
CA LEU A 228 -21.85 -20.81 27.35
C LEU A 228 -20.89 -21.67 28.19
N LYS A 229 -20.26 -22.65 27.55
CA LYS A 229 -19.29 -23.58 28.15
C LYS A 229 -18.17 -23.90 27.16
N CYS A 230 -17.04 -24.37 27.68
CA CYS A 230 -15.95 -24.86 26.85
C CYS A 230 -16.36 -26.19 26.17
N THR A 231 -16.11 -26.31 24.87
CA THR A 231 -16.39 -27.52 24.07
C THR A 231 -15.12 -28.24 23.61
N CYS A 232 -13.93 -27.62 23.74
CA CYS A 232 -12.67 -28.21 23.27
C CYS A 232 -11.99 -29.20 24.23
N GLY A 233 -12.62 -29.50 25.38
CA GLY A 233 -12.13 -30.52 26.33
C GLY A 233 -10.81 -30.19 27.04
N LYS A 234 -10.31 -28.95 26.93
CA LYS A 234 -9.05 -28.53 27.55
C LYS A 234 -9.28 -28.22 29.03
N GLU A 235 -8.38 -28.72 29.88
CA GLU A 235 -8.47 -28.55 31.33
C GLU A 235 -8.17 -27.11 31.77
N ARG A 236 -7.29 -26.41 31.05
CA ARG A 236 -6.83 -25.06 31.40
C ARG A 236 -7.45 -24.00 30.50
N SER A 237 -7.88 -22.88 31.09
CA SER A 237 -8.58 -21.81 30.35
C SER A 237 -7.72 -21.15 29.27
N TYR A 238 -6.41 -21.01 29.50
CA TYR A 238 -5.51 -20.43 28.50
C TYR A 238 -5.30 -21.34 27.28
N GLU A 239 -5.57 -22.64 27.38
CA GLU A 239 -5.51 -23.58 26.25
C GLU A 239 -6.83 -23.63 25.46
N CYS A 240 -7.86 -22.90 25.90
CA CYS A 240 -9.19 -22.94 25.30
C CYS A 240 -9.34 -21.89 24.18
N HIS A 241 -9.53 -22.37 22.95
CA HIS A 241 -9.73 -21.52 21.77
C HIS A 241 -11.21 -21.37 21.37
N CYS A 242 -12.08 -22.32 21.78
CA CYS A 242 -13.47 -22.37 21.34
C CYS A 242 -14.37 -21.22 21.85
N ARG A 243 -13.92 -20.44 22.85
CA ARG A 243 -14.68 -19.33 23.44
C ARG A 243 -14.14 -17.95 23.08
N VAL A 244 -13.03 -17.87 22.35
CA VAL A 244 -12.34 -16.59 22.08
C VAL A 244 -13.24 -15.65 21.27
N GLY A 245 -13.81 -16.12 20.15
CA GLY A 245 -14.62 -15.27 19.27
C GLY A 245 -15.90 -14.75 19.94
N ILE A 246 -16.63 -15.61 20.65
CA ILE A 246 -17.85 -15.19 21.38
C ILE A 246 -17.51 -14.25 22.53
N SER A 247 -16.34 -14.42 23.17
CA SER A 247 -15.88 -13.51 24.23
C SER A 247 -15.55 -12.12 23.68
N LYS A 248 -14.88 -12.04 22.52
CA LYS A 248 -14.62 -10.77 21.83
C LYS A 248 -15.94 -10.05 21.48
N LEU A 249 -16.93 -10.77 20.94
CA LEU A 249 -18.25 -10.20 20.62
C LEU A 249 -19.02 -9.71 21.87
N ILE A 250 -19.08 -10.54 22.92
CA ILE A 250 -19.72 -10.15 24.19
C ILE A 250 -19.00 -8.95 24.82
N GLY A 251 -17.66 -8.87 24.72
CA GLY A 251 -16.90 -7.70 25.16
C GLY A 251 -17.32 -6.41 24.45
N THR A 252 -17.49 -6.44 23.13
CA THR A 252 -17.99 -5.29 22.35
C THR A 252 -19.42 -4.91 22.74
N LEU A 253 -20.30 -5.91 22.96
CA LEU A 253 -21.67 -5.66 23.43
C LEU A 253 -21.71 -5.07 24.85
N LEU A 254 -20.79 -5.48 25.74
CA LEU A 254 -20.64 -4.89 27.07
C LEU A 254 -20.23 -3.42 26.98
N ASP A 255 -19.29 -3.08 26.09
CA ASP A 255 -18.89 -1.69 25.85
C ASP A 255 -20.11 -0.85 25.42
N ARG A 256 -20.93 -1.37 24.51
CA ARG A 256 -22.19 -0.72 24.13
C ARG A 256 -23.17 -0.61 25.29
N TYR A 257 -23.37 -1.68 26.06
CA TYR A 257 -24.29 -1.66 27.20
C TYR A 257 -23.91 -0.55 28.20
N PHE A 258 -22.64 -0.39 28.53
CA PHE A 258 -22.19 0.68 29.44
C PHE A 258 -22.26 2.08 28.81
N GLU A 259 -22.31 2.20 27.49
CA GLU A 259 -22.52 3.46 26.78
C GLU A 259 -23.98 3.93 26.88
N VAL A 260 -24.96 3.02 26.68
CA VAL A 260 -26.38 3.38 26.56
C VAL A 260 -27.24 3.08 27.77
N ALA A 261 -26.84 2.15 28.65
CA ALA A 261 -27.58 1.84 29.86
C ALA A 261 -27.12 2.74 30.99
N HIS A 262 -28.06 3.46 31.60
CA HIS A 262 -27.81 4.23 32.82
C HIS A 262 -28.16 3.38 34.05
N GLY A 263 -27.28 3.41 35.05
CA GLY A 263 -27.44 2.61 36.28
C GLY A 263 -28.72 2.92 37.07
N PRO A 264 -29.03 2.12 38.11
CA PRO A 264 -28.15 1.15 38.75
C PRO A 264 -28.05 -0.18 37.99
N TYR A 265 -26.83 -0.72 37.88
CA TYR A 265 -26.55 -1.99 37.21
C TYR A 265 -26.76 -3.18 38.14
N CYS A 266 -27.26 -4.30 37.61
CA CYS A 266 -27.48 -5.54 38.37
C CYS A 266 -26.23 -6.43 38.39
N PRO A 267 -25.57 -6.66 39.54
CA PRO A 267 -24.36 -7.50 39.61
C PRO A 267 -24.60 -8.94 39.14
N ALA A 268 -25.75 -9.53 39.48
CA ALA A 268 -26.10 -10.90 39.11
C ALA A 268 -26.25 -11.07 37.59
N GLN A 269 -26.78 -10.06 36.92
CA GLN A 269 -26.93 -10.05 35.48
C GLN A 269 -25.58 -9.87 34.76
N LEU A 270 -24.76 -8.90 35.19
CA LEU A 270 -23.40 -8.74 34.63
C LEU A 270 -22.55 -9.99 34.85
N TRP A 271 -22.66 -10.63 36.01
CA TRP A 271 -21.96 -11.89 36.29
C TRP A 271 -22.43 -13.03 35.38
N SER A 272 -23.74 -13.15 35.13
CA SER A 272 -24.26 -14.21 34.26
C SER A 272 -23.71 -14.10 32.83
N TRP A 273 -23.50 -12.87 32.34
CA TRP A 273 -22.89 -12.60 31.05
C TRP A 273 -21.38 -12.89 30.99
N MET A 274 -20.65 -12.62 32.08
CA MET A 274 -19.17 -12.60 32.07
C MET A 274 -18.50 -13.89 32.57
N LYS A 275 -19.19 -14.70 33.39
CA LYS A 275 -18.58 -15.84 34.11
C LYS A 275 -17.93 -16.92 33.22
N ALA A 276 -18.39 -17.05 31.98
CA ALA A 276 -17.96 -18.08 31.05
C ALA A 276 -17.09 -17.54 29.90
N LEU A 277 -16.68 -16.27 29.94
CA LEU A 277 -15.83 -15.68 28.91
C LEU A 277 -14.38 -16.19 29.01
N ASN A 278 -13.62 -15.98 27.93
CA ASN A 278 -12.20 -16.31 27.83
C ASN A 278 -11.50 -15.35 26.87
N PHE A 279 -10.61 -14.50 27.39
CA PHE A 279 -9.80 -13.57 26.60
C PHE A 279 -8.34 -14.02 26.61
N ARG A 280 -7.63 -13.76 25.50
CA ARG A 280 -6.20 -14.06 25.34
C ARG A 280 -5.31 -12.84 25.58
N ASN A 281 -5.84 -11.64 25.33
CA ASN A 281 -5.18 -10.36 25.58
C ASN A 281 -6.02 -9.49 26.50
N ASP A 282 -5.35 -8.72 27.33
CA ASP A 282 -5.99 -7.71 28.18
C ASP A 282 -6.33 -6.44 27.40
N LYS A 283 -7.42 -5.78 27.80
CA LYS A 283 -7.75 -4.42 27.35
C LYS A 283 -7.54 -3.42 28.47
N SER A 284 -7.01 -2.25 28.12
CA SER A 284 -6.88 -1.13 29.05
C SER A 284 -8.17 -0.32 29.16
N THR A 285 -8.24 0.60 30.13
CA THR A 285 -9.34 1.58 30.25
C THR A 285 -9.41 2.57 29.08
N ARG A 286 -8.35 2.66 28.26
CA ARG A 286 -8.35 3.45 27.01
C ARG A 286 -9.08 2.72 25.88
N ASP A 287 -9.08 1.39 25.90
CA ASP A 287 -9.50 0.54 24.77
C ASP A 287 -10.89 -0.08 24.95
N SER A 288 -11.51 0.07 26.14
CA SER A 288 -12.83 -0.51 26.46
C SER A 288 -13.59 0.33 27.50
N LEU A 289 -14.84 0.67 27.17
CA LEU A 289 -15.76 1.42 28.02
C LEU A 289 -16.24 0.60 29.23
N SER A 290 -16.55 -0.68 29.04
CA SER A 290 -16.96 -1.58 30.12
C SER A 290 -15.84 -1.82 31.13
N VAL A 291 -14.58 -1.89 30.67
CA VAL A 291 -13.40 -1.89 31.54
C VAL A 291 -13.32 -0.60 32.35
N LYS A 292 -13.44 0.56 31.69
CA LYS A 292 -13.41 1.87 32.38
C LYS A 292 -14.53 2.01 33.42
N ALA A 293 -15.76 1.64 33.09
CA ALA A 293 -16.93 1.79 33.97
C ALA A 293 -16.82 0.93 35.24
N LEU A 294 -16.52 -0.37 35.10
CA LEU A 294 -16.38 -1.29 36.23
C LEU A 294 -15.08 -1.08 37.02
N GLN A 295 -14.04 -0.51 36.40
CA GLN A 295 -12.86 -0.10 37.17
C GLN A 295 -13.15 1.11 38.06
N ALA A 296 -13.99 2.04 37.62
CA ALA A 296 -14.43 3.21 38.38
C ALA A 296 -15.44 2.87 39.51
N ASP A 297 -16.36 1.91 39.30
CA ASP A 297 -17.32 1.49 40.33
C ASP A 297 -16.85 0.25 41.10
N HIS A 298 -16.16 0.48 42.22
CA HIS A 298 -15.64 -0.59 43.07
C HIS A 298 -16.74 -1.42 43.76
N LEU A 299 -17.90 -0.83 44.08
CA LEU A 299 -18.99 -1.55 44.77
C LEU A 299 -19.63 -2.57 43.82
N LEU A 300 -19.93 -2.14 42.60
CA LEU A 300 -20.46 -3.01 41.56
C LEU A 300 -19.48 -4.12 41.19
N ARG A 301 -18.21 -3.78 40.97
CA ARG A 301 -17.16 -4.78 40.65
C ARG A 301 -17.03 -5.84 41.74
N ARG A 302 -16.98 -5.43 43.02
CA ARG A 302 -16.90 -6.35 44.16
C ARG A 302 -18.13 -7.24 44.30
N ALA A 303 -19.32 -6.70 44.05
CA ALA A 303 -20.55 -7.49 44.06
C ALA A 303 -20.51 -8.59 42.98
N ILE A 304 -20.03 -8.28 41.76
CA ILE A 304 -19.86 -9.27 40.69
C ILE A 304 -18.83 -10.33 41.06
N GLN A 305 -17.66 -9.91 41.54
CA GLN A 305 -16.61 -10.83 41.98
C GLN A 305 -17.10 -11.75 43.11
N LEU A 306 -17.91 -11.25 44.04
CA LEU A 306 -18.43 -12.03 45.17
C LEU A 306 -19.33 -13.18 44.70
N LEU A 307 -20.19 -12.93 43.70
CA LEU A 307 -21.05 -13.96 43.09
C LEU A 307 -20.25 -15.13 42.50
N ALA A 308 -19.00 -14.90 42.08
CA ALA A 308 -18.11 -15.95 41.58
C ALA A 308 -17.65 -16.91 42.69
N PHE A 309 -17.58 -16.43 43.93
CA PHE A 309 -17.19 -17.23 45.09
C PHE A 309 -18.40 -17.77 45.87
N GLU A 310 -19.60 -17.20 45.67
CA GLU A 310 -20.77 -17.50 46.49
C GLU A 310 -21.19 -18.97 46.49
N SER A 311 -21.10 -19.64 45.35
CA SER A 311 -21.49 -21.05 45.19
C SER A 311 -20.36 -22.05 45.45
N LEU A 312 -19.12 -21.58 45.68
CA LEU A 312 -17.94 -22.45 45.82
C LEU A 312 -17.71 -22.82 47.29
N SER A 313 -17.47 -24.11 47.55
CA SER A 313 -17.18 -24.63 48.89
C SER A 313 -15.88 -25.42 48.96
N ASP A 314 -15.41 -25.97 47.84
CA ASP A 314 -14.11 -26.64 47.74
C ASP A 314 -12.95 -25.63 47.70
N GLU A 315 -11.86 -25.94 48.41
CA GLU A 315 -10.71 -25.02 48.54
C GLU A 315 -9.96 -24.84 47.22
N GLN A 316 -9.86 -25.90 46.40
CA GLN A 316 -9.18 -25.84 45.11
C GLN A 316 -10.01 -25.05 44.08
N GLU A 317 -11.33 -25.25 44.05
CA GLU A 317 -12.22 -24.48 43.16
C GLU A 317 -12.18 -22.97 43.46
N ILE A 318 -12.16 -22.61 44.75
CA ILE A 318 -12.03 -21.20 45.19
C ILE A 318 -10.67 -20.64 44.77
N TRP A 319 -9.60 -21.42 44.92
CA TRP A 319 -8.26 -21.02 44.48
C TRP A 319 -8.20 -20.82 42.97
N ASP A 320 -8.78 -21.72 42.18
CA ASP A 320 -8.81 -21.61 40.72
C ASP A 320 -9.62 -20.39 40.26
N ALA A 321 -10.73 -20.08 40.93
CA ALA A 321 -11.50 -18.86 40.70
C ALA A 321 -10.66 -17.60 41.00
N PHE A 322 -9.94 -17.57 42.12
CA PHE A 322 -9.02 -16.48 42.46
C PHE A 322 -7.93 -16.29 41.39
N ILE A 323 -7.32 -17.38 40.92
CA ILE A 323 -6.29 -17.34 39.87
C ILE A 323 -6.84 -16.79 38.56
N LYS A 324 -8.08 -17.14 38.18
CA LYS A 324 -8.72 -16.61 36.96
C LYS A 324 -8.87 -15.09 36.97
N PHE A 325 -9.27 -14.50 38.10
CA PHE A 325 -9.35 -13.04 38.25
C PHE A 325 -7.99 -12.36 38.31
N ARG A 326 -6.93 -13.08 38.70
CA ARG A 326 -5.58 -12.53 38.87
C ARG A 326 -4.69 -12.60 37.62
N HIS A 327 -4.96 -13.54 36.72
CA HIS A 327 -4.14 -13.81 35.54
C HIS A 327 -4.82 -13.46 34.20
N GLY A 328 -5.88 -12.64 34.22
CA GLY A 328 -6.47 -12.07 32.99
C GLY A 328 -7.25 -13.06 32.11
N ALA A 329 -7.59 -14.26 32.61
CA ALA A 329 -8.35 -15.26 31.84
C ALA A 329 -9.86 -14.93 31.72
N MET A 330 -10.28 -13.77 32.24
CA MET A 330 -11.64 -13.25 32.28
C MET A 330 -11.65 -11.84 31.70
N HIS A 331 -12.84 -11.22 31.61
CA HIS A 331 -12.94 -9.83 31.19
C HIS A 331 -12.08 -8.92 32.09
N SER A 332 -11.20 -8.09 31.50
CA SER A 332 -10.17 -7.32 32.22
C SER A 332 -10.75 -6.34 33.27
N SER A 333 -12.04 -6.04 33.20
CA SER A 333 -12.74 -5.22 34.19
C SER A 333 -12.88 -5.88 35.58
N LEU A 334 -12.81 -7.22 35.66
CA LEU A 334 -12.98 -7.97 36.91
C LEU A 334 -11.64 -8.28 37.60
N PHE A 335 -10.53 -7.74 37.11
CA PHE A 335 -9.23 -7.92 37.70
C PHE A 335 -9.22 -7.51 39.18
N LEU A 336 -8.67 -8.36 40.05
CA LEU A 336 -8.61 -8.09 41.48
C LEU A 336 -7.56 -7.03 41.80
N THR A 337 -8.02 -5.90 42.32
CA THR A 337 -7.15 -4.85 42.87
C THR A 337 -6.76 -5.15 44.33
N SER A 338 -5.79 -4.41 44.86
CA SER A 338 -5.37 -4.57 46.26
C SER A 338 -6.46 -4.31 47.29
N ASP A 339 -7.37 -3.39 46.97
CA ASP A 339 -8.48 -3.02 47.85
C ASP A 339 -9.60 -4.05 47.78
N ASP A 340 -9.84 -4.62 46.59
CA ASP A 340 -10.82 -5.70 46.41
C ASP A 340 -10.41 -6.94 47.20
N ASP A 341 -9.13 -7.34 47.15
CA ASP A 341 -8.61 -8.45 47.95
C ASP A 341 -8.84 -8.27 49.46
N THR A 342 -8.62 -7.05 49.96
CA THR A 342 -8.79 -6.73 51.38
C THR A 342 -10.26 -6.79 51.78
N TRP A 343 -11.14 -6.27 50.93
CA TRP A 343 -12.58 -6.31 51.14
C TRP A 343 -13.12 -7.74 51.10
N MET A 344 -12.69 -8.57 50.14
CA MET A 344 -13.08 -9.97 50.00
C MET A 344 -12.68 -10.79 51.23
N LEU A 345 -11.49 -10.57 51.78
CA LEU A 345 -11.06 -11.18 53.02
C LEU A 345 -11.98 -10.81 54.21
N GLN A 346 -12.30 -9.53 54.38
CA GLN A 346 -13.21 -9.07 55.44
C GLN A 346 -14.60 -9.70 55.30
N HIS A 347 -15.11 -9.79 54.07
CA HIS A 347 -16.38 -10.44 53.78
C HIS A 347 -16.34 -11.94 54.16
N ALA A 348 -15.31 -12.66 53.72
CA ALA A 348 -15.12 -14.08 54.03
C ALA A 348 -15.05 -14.33 55.54
N ALA A 349 -14.39 -13.44 56.29
CA ALA A 349 -14.31 -13.52 57.74
C ALA A 349 -15.66 -13.31 58.42
N LYS A 350 -16.41 -12.26 58.03
CA LYS A 350 -17.74 -11.96 58.60
C LYS A 350 -18.78 -13.04 58.31
N THR A 351 -18.69 -13.69 57.16
CA THR A 351 -19.61 -14.74 56.70
C THR A 351 -19.13 -16.16 57.02
N LYS A 352 -18.00 -16.31 57.73
CA LYS A 352 -17.39 -17.60 58.11
C LYS A 352 -17.07 -18.53 56.94
N ARG A 353 -16.68 -17.99 55.78
CA ARG A 353 -16.26 -18.76 54.59
C ARG A 353 -14.77 -19.08 54.63
N ILE A 354 -14.44 -20.21 55.24
CA ILE A 354 -13.07 -20.71 55.49
C ILE A 354 -12.23 -20.79 54.20
N GLY A 355 -12.73 -21.42 53.14
CA GLY A 355 -11.98 -21.56 51.88
C GLY A 355 -11.67 -20.22 51.19
N MET A 356 -12.64 -19.29 51.18
CA MET A 356 -12.46 -17.94 50.65
C MET A 356 -11.44 -17.15 51.47
N PHE A 357 -11.50 -17.25 52.79
CA PHE A 357 -10.49 -16.66 53.67
C PHE A 357 -9.09 -17.23 53.36
N SER A 358 -8.96 -18.53 53.07
CA SER A 358 -7.69 -19.18 52.68
C SER A 358 -7.12 -18.64 51.35
N ALA A 359 -7.98 -18.41 50.34
CA ALA A 359 -7.57 -17.93 49.03
C ALA A 359 -7.09 -16.47 49.06
N PHE A 360 -7.81 -15.59 49.76
CA PHE A 360 -7.44 -14.18 49.89
C PHE A 360 -6.39 -13.91 50.98
N TYR A 361 -5.97 -14.93 51.74
CA TYR A 361 -4.95 -14.79 52.77
C TYR A 361 -3.59 -14.38 52.18
N ARG A 362 -3.15 -13.16 52.48
CA ARG A 362 -1.84 -12.67 52.02
C ARG A 362 -0.73 -13.04 53.00
N THR A 363 0.13 -13.96 52.60
CA THR A 363 1.38 -14.20 53.33
C THR A 363 2.35 -13.03 53.13
N HIS A 364 3.39 -12.94 53.96
CA HIS A 364 4.34 -11.84 53.83
C HIS A 364 5.03 -11.87 52.47
N ASN A 365 4.85 -10.82 51.66
CA ASN A 365 5.64 -10.63 50.46
C ASN A 365 7.05 -10.18 50.85
N TRP A 366 7.99 -11.13 50.92
CA TRP A 366 9.38 -10.89 51.31
C TRP A 366 10.18 -10.06 50.30
N TYR A 367 9.59 -9.74 49.15
CA TYR A 367 10.23 -9.07 48.02
C TYR A 367 9.59 -7.72 47.66
N SER A 368 8.60 -7.25 48.41
CA SER A 368 8.05 -5.89 48.24
C SER A 368 9.06 -4.85 48.73
N GLU A 369 9.28 -3.79 47.95
CA GLU A 369 10.16 -2.67 48.31
C GLU A 369 9.55 -1.78 49.39
N SER A 370 8.21 -1.66 49.40
CA SER A 370 7.45 -0.99 50.45
C SER A 370 7.38 -1.83 51.74
N LYS A 371 8.25 -1.53 52.70
CA LYS A 371 8.23 -2.12 54.05
C LYS A 371 7.38 -1.27 54.98
N GLY A 372 6.07 -1.47 54.94
CA GLY A 372 5.11 -0.81 55.82
C GLY A 372 4.16 -1.80 56.50
N PRO A 373 3.40 -1.35 57.52
CA PRO A 373 2.27 -2.11 58.03
C PRO A 373 1.26 -2.33 56.88
N SER A 374 1.02 -3.59 56.52
CA SER A 374 -0.04 -3.93 55.58
C SER A 374 -1.35 -3.99 56.34
N GLU A 375 -2.26 -3.06 56.04
CA GLU A 375 -3.60 -3.01 56.61
C GLU A 375 -4.35 -4.34 56.41
N HIS A 376 -4.30 -4.90 55.20
CA HIS A 376 -4.83 -6.23 54.90
C HIS A 376 -4.27 -7.29 55.87
N ARG A 377 -2.95 -7.35 56.08
CA ARG A 377 -2.36 -8.35 56.99
C ARG A 377 -2.65 -8.07 58.47
N ALA A 378 -2.92 -6.83 58.86
CA ALA A 378 -3.39 -6.53 60.21
C ALA A 378 -4.81 -7.08 60.40
N LEU A 379 -5.72 -6.77 59.47
CA LEU A 379 -7.11 -7.26 59.46
C LEU A 379 -7.19 -8.78 59.48
N GLN A 380 -6.43 -9.48 58.62
CA GLN A 380 -6.46 -10.95 58.56
C GLN A 380 -5.99 -11.60 59.87
N ARG A 381 -5.10 -10.96 60.64
CA ARG A 381 -4.66 -11.46 61.94
C ARG A 381 -5.73 -11.27 63.01
N THR A 382 -6.40 -10.12 63.01
CA THR A 382 -7.52 -9.87 63.93
C THR A 382 -8.60 -10.93 63.74
N TYR A 383 -9.01 -11.21 62.50
CA TYR A 383 -9.98 -12.27 62.23
C TYR A 383 -9.48 -13.67 62.60
N ALA A 384 -8.22 -13.98 62.28
CA ALA A 384 -7.61 -15.25 62.68
C ALA A 384 -7.52 -15.43 64.20
N GLN A 385 -7.37 -14.37 64.99
CA GLN A 385 -7.37 -14.46 66.45
C GLN A 385 -8.78 -14.67 67.04
N SER A 386 -9.81 -14.17 66.35
CA SER A 386 -11.20 -14.27 66.80
C SER A 386 -11.89 -15.60 66.50
N ASP A 387 -11.34 -16.43 65.61
CA ASP A 387 -11.94 -17.71 65.20
C ASP A 387 -10.86 -18.78 64.95
N SER A 388 -11.02 -19.97 65.55
CA SER A 388 -10.04 -21.04 65.51
C SER A 388 -9.79 -21.63 64.13
N ASP A 389 -10.79 -21.61 63.24
CA ASP A 389 -10.63 -22.15 61.89
C ASP A 389 -9.77 -21.23 61.01
N PHE A 390 -9.97 -19.91 61.13
CA PHE A 390 -9.11 -18.92 60.47
C PHE A 390 -7.70 -18.92 61.05
N LEU A 391 -7.55 -19.17 62.35
CA LEU A 391 -6.23 -19.33 62.98
C LEU A 391 -5.46 -20.50 62.37
N ARG A 392 -6.14 -21.63 62.13
CA ARG A 392 -5.54 -22.82 61.51
C ARG A 392 -5.05 -22.54 60.10
N ILE A 393 -5.84 -21.85 59.27
CA ILE A 393 -5.43 -21.40 57.92
C ILE A 393 -4.20 -20.49 58.01
N ALA A 394 -4.28 -19.45 58.84
CA ALA A 394 -3.20 -18.48 59.01
C ALA A 394 -1.90 -19.18 59.41
N ALA A 395 -1.96 -20.09 60.39
CA ALA A 395 -0.82 -20.86 60.85
C ALA A 395 -0.25 -21.79 59.75
N SER A 396 -1.11 -22.38 58.91
CA SER A 396 -0.69 -23.22 57.78
C SER A 396 0.00 -22.41 56.69
N LYS A 397 -0.65 -21.37 56.16
CA LYS A 397 -0.13 -20.50 55.09
C LYS A 397 1.15 -19.76 55.52
N GLU A 398 1.23 -19.28 56.77
CA GLU A 398 2.45 -18.65 57.30
C GLU A 398 3.59 -19.65 57.49
N ARG A 399 3.31 -20.90 57.90
CA ARG A 399 4.34 -21.96 57.94
C ARG A 399 4.85 -22.29 56.55
N ALA A 400 3.95 -22.48 55.58
CA ALA A 400 4.32 -22.75 54.18
C ALA A 400 5.12 -21.58 53.57
N SER A 401 4.70 -20.34 53.78
CA SER A 401 5.42 -19.14 53.32
C SER A 401 6.79 -19.01 53.98
N ARG A 402 6.94 -19.31 55.28
CA ARG A 402 8.24 -19.33 55.97
C ARG A 402 9.14 -20.45 55.45
N ALA A 403 8.60 -21.62 55.16
CA ALA A 403 9.34 -22.74 54.58
C ALA A 403 9.81 -22.40 53.14
N ALA A 404 8.92 -21.89 52.30
CA ALA A 404 9.26 -21.41 50.95
C ALA A 404 10.27 -20.24 51.01
N LYS A 405 10.11 -19.31 51.96
CA LYS A 405 11.12 -18.28 52.22
C LYS A 405 12.43 -18.90 52.69
N LEU A 406 12.45 -19.92 53.54
CA LEU A 406 13.70 -20.56 53.98
C LEU A 406 14.39 -21.29 52.83
N ASP A 407 13.66 -21.95 51.93
CA ASP A 407 14.22 -22.59 50.73
C ASP A 407 14.71 -21.55 49.72
N VAL A 408 13.87 -20.57 49.34
CA VAL A 408 14.26 -19.47 48.44
C VAL A 408 15.34 -18.60 49.08
N ARG A 409 15.32 -18.34 50.39
CA ARG A 409 16.40 -17.67 51.12
C ARG A 409 17.60 -18.58 51.26
N GLN A 410 17.54 -19.90 51.33
CA GLN A 410 18.77 -20.70 51.29
C GLN A 410 19.41 -20.65 49.90
N ARG A 411 18.60 -20.71 48.82
CA ARG A 411 19.07 -20.58 47.43
C ARG A 411 19.54 -19.15 47.12
N ARG A 412 18.71 -18.13 47.37
CA ARG A 412 19.02 -16.70 47.26
C ARG A 412 20.07 -16.27 48.28
N PHE A 413 20.07 -16.62 49.55
CA PHE A 413 21.14 -16.21 50.49
C PHE A 413 22.46 -16.90 50.13
N ARG A 414 22.50 -18.13 49.59
CA ARG A 414 23.76 -18.65 49.04
C ARG A 414 24.23 -17.81 47.83
N PHE A 415 23.33 -17.41 46.93
CA PHE A 415 23.64 -16.60 45.75
C PHE A 415 23.87 -15.09 46.07
N GLN A 416 22.89 -14.43 46.66
CA GLN A 416 22.88 -13.07 47.21
C GLN A 416 23.83 -12.84 48.39
N SER A 417 24.13 -13.77 49.31
CA SER A 417 25.18 -13.53 50.33
C SER A 417 26.55 -13.56 49.67
N ARG A 418 26.79 -14.45 48.70
CA ARG A 418 28.01 -14.40 47.88
C ARG A 418 28.08 -13.10 47.07
N ARG A 419 26.99 -12.72 46.38
CA ARG A 419 26.89 -11.47 45.61
C ARG A 419 26.95 -10.22 46.50
N ARG A 420 26.30 -10.19 47.67
CA ARG A 420 26.26 -9.08 48.63
C ARG A 420 27.58 -8.96 49.39
N LYS A 421 28.22 -10.05 49.82
CA LYS A 421 29.59 -9.99 50.35
C LYS A 421 30.55 -9.47 49.29
N ARG A 422 30.42 -9.92 48.04
CA ARG A 422 31.22 -9.42 46.91
C ARG A 422 30.93 -7.93 46.63
N GLN A 423 29.66 -7.52 46.66
CA GLN A 423 29.24 -6.13 46.44
C GLN A 423 29.66 -5.22 47.61
N GLU A 424 29.41 -5.60 48.86
CA GLU A 424 29.89 -4.88 50.06
C GLU A 424 31.42 -4.77 50.07
N GLN A 425 32.13 -5.81 49.60
CA GLN A 425 33.59 -5.77 49.46
C GLN A 425 34.02 -4.80 48.34
N ILE A 426 33.34 -4.80 47.19
CA ILE A 426 33.57 -3.85 46.09
C ILE A 426 33.25 -2.43 46.56
N GLU A 427 32.12 -2.18 47.21
CA GLU A 427 31.71 -0.88 47.72
C GLU A 427 32.66 -0.35 48.80
N ARG A 428 33.09 -1.19 49.75
CA ARG A 428 34.12 -0.79 50.74
C ARG A 428 35.46 -0.51 50.07
N SER A 429 35.83 -1.30 49.06
CA SER A 429 37.05 -1.09 48.30
C SER A 429 37.01 0.21 47.51
N ASN A 430 35.88 0.50 46.83
CA ASN A 430 35.66 1.70 46.06
C ASN A 430 35.59 2.93 46.97
N ALA A 431 34.85 2.88 48.08
CA ALA A 431 34.80 3.97 49.06
C ALA A 431 36.20 4.26 49.63
N LYS A 432 36.96 3.22 50.01
CA LYS A 432 38.34 3.38 50.48
C LYS A 432 39.24 3.95 49.38
N ASN A 433 39.12 3.46 48.15
CA ASN A 433 39.90 3.93 47.01
C ASN A 433 39.59 5.40 46.69
N PHE A 434 38.31 5.80 46.73
CA PHE A 434 37.86 7.17 46.55
C PHE A 434 38.46 8.10 47.62
N THR A 435 38.29 7.77 48.90
CA THR A 435 38.83 8.60 50.00
C THR A 435 40.36 8.70 49.96
N GLN A 436 41.06 7.62 49.60
CA GLN A 436 42.53 7.61 49.51
C GLN A 436 43.08 8.45 48.35
N HIS A 437 42.35 8.55 47.24
CA HIS A 437 42.80 9.24 46.02
C HIS A 437 41.96 10.47 45.69
N GLN A 438 41.18 11.00 46.65
CA GLN A 438 40.22 12.07 46.43
C GLN A 438 40.85 13.30 45.74
N SER A 439 42.07 13.67 46.11
CA SER A 439 42.80 14.80 45.50
C SER A 439 43.21 14.53 44.05
N VAL A 440 43.55 13.29 43.69
CA VAL A 440 43.90 12.88 42.32
C VAL A 440 42.63 12.73 41.47
N ILE A 441 41.53 12.26 42.07
CA ILE A 441 40.22 12.15 41.43
C ILE A 441 39.67 13.55 41.13
N ALA A 442 39.76 14.50 42.08
CA ALA A 442 39.31 15.87 41.90
C ALA A 442 40.08 16.60 40.77
N LYS A 443 41.36 16.29 40.59
CA LYS A 443 42.18 16.78 39.47
C LYS A 443 41.89 16.09 38.14
N GLY A 444 41.02 15.08 38.13
CA GLY A 444 40.70 14.32 36.94
C GLY A 444 41.85 13.46 36.41
N GLU A 445 42.70 12.93 37.28
CA GLU A 445 43.87 12.10 36.90
C GLU A 445 43.68 10.60 37.21
N HIS A 446 42.52 10.20 37.76
CA HIS A 446 42.24 8.82 38.14
C HIS A 446 41.31 8.09 37.13
N TRP A 447 41.91 7.40 36.16
CA TRP A 447 41.22 6.75 35.02
C TRP A 447 39.96 5.96 35.37
N SER A 448 40.00 5.08 36.38
CA SER A 448 38.84 4.24 36.70
C SER A 448 37.62 5.04 37.17
N TRP A 449 37.84 6.14 37.90
CA TRP A 449 36.74 6.98 38.40
C TRP A 449 36.25 7.92 37.31
N LEU A 450 37.14 8.46 36.48
CA LEU A 450 36.76 9.25 35.31
C LEU A 450 35.86 8.49 34.35
N ARG A 451 36.16 7.22 34.11
CA ARG A 451 35.33 6.36 33.28
C ARG A 451 33.91 6.21 33.84
N ASP A 452 33.81 5.97 35.14
CA ASP A 452 32.53 5.75 35.79
C ASP A 452 31.74 7.08 35.89
N PHE A 453 32.44 8.21 36.09
CA PHE A 453 31.86 9.57 36.04
C PHE A 453 31.30 9.92 34.67
N ALA A 454 32.06 9.69 33.59
CA ALA A 454 31.64 9.99 32.23
C ALA A 454 30.35 9.25 31.85
N ARG A 455 30.28 7.95 32.18
CA ARG A 455 29.10 7.13 31.89
C ARG A 455 27.84 7.65 32.54
N GLU A 456 27.91 8.05 33.81
CA GLU A 456 26.73 8.57 34.53
C GLU A 456 26.41 10.01 34.14
N TYR A 457 27.41 10.85 33.84
CA TYR A 457 27.21 12.23 33.40
C TYR A 457 26.48 12.35 32.05
N LEU A 458 26.59 11.33 31.19
CA LEU A 458 25.92 11.28 29.88
C LEU A 458 24.49 10.73 29.93
N GLN A 459 23.97 10.41 31.11
CA GLN A 459 22.58 10.02 31.33
C GLN A 459 21.73 11.22 31.79
N GLU A 460 20.40 11.12 31.62
CA GLU A 460 19.45 12.16 32.07
C GLU A 460 19.55 12.46 33.56
N ASP A 461 19.69 11.42 34.39
CA ASP A 461 19.83 11.53 35.84
C ASP A 461 21.01 10.69 36.36
N PHE A 462 21.73 11.22 37.35
CA PHE A 462 22.69 10.43 38.11
C PHE A 462 21.98 9.38 38.97
N HIS A 463 22.52 8.16 38.98
CA HIS A 463 21.99 7.11 39.84
C HIS A 463 22.46 7.31 41.30
N GLU A 464 21.52 7.34 42.26
CA GLU A 464 21.84 7.48 43.70
C GLU A 464 22.80 6.38 44.21
N ASP A 465 22.69 5.17 43.66
CA ASP A 465 23.55 4.01 43.98
C ASP A 465 24.83 3.93 43.12
N GLY A 466 25.01 4.89 42.21
CA GLY A 466 26.14 5.01 41.27
C GLY A 466 27.34 5.72 41.86
N VAL A 467 27.96 6.61 41.08
CA VAL A 467 29.14 7.37 41.52
C VAL A 467 28.79 8.40 42.61
N LEU A 468 27.55 8.90 42.63
CA LEU A 468 27.06 9.84 43.64
C LEU A 468 27.10 9.28 45.07
N LYS A 469 26.97 7.97 45.24
CA LYS A 469 27.07 7.32 46.56
C LYS A 469 28.41 7.61 47.27
N TYR A 470 29.48 7.81 46.49
CA TYR A 470 30.83 8.05 47.01
C TYR A 470 31.18 9.53 47.06
N VAL A 471 30.81 10.28 46.01
CA VAL A 471 31.15 11.70 45.86
C VAL A 471 30.21 12.61 46.65
N ARG A 472 28.91 12.28 46.67
CA ARG A 472 27.79 13.00 47.30
C ARG A 472 27.51 14.41 46.79
N ASP A 473 28.21 14.83 45.74
CA ASP A 473 28.11 16.14 45.13
C ASP A 473 28.27 16.01 43.60
N PRO A 474 27.21 16.25 42.81
CA PRO A 474 27.27 16.23 41.34
C PRO A 474 28.30 17.22 40.78
N ASP A 475 28.47 18.39 41.41
CA ASP A 475 29.39 19.42 40.94
C ASP A 475 30.84 18.94 40.98
N PHE A 476 31.18 18.08 41.95
CA PHE A 476 32.51 17.46 42.01
C PHE A 476 32.78 16.56 40.80
N ILE A 477 31.76 15.83 40.32
CA ILE A 477 31.90 14.94 39.17
C ILE A 477 32.19 15.76 37.91
N GLU A 478 31.39 16.81 37.70
CA GLU A 478 31.54 17.72 36.57
C GLU A 478 32.89 18.46 36.60
N ASN A 479 33.30 18.95 37.77
CA ASN A 479 34.60 19.59 37.95
C ASN A 479 35.78 18.61 37.74
N ALA A 480 35.63 17.35 38.15
CA ALA A 480 36.64 16.33 37.91
C ALA A 480 36.76 15.98 36.41
N LEU A 481 35.64 15.89 35.70
CA LEU A 481 35.61 15.70 34.24
C LEU A 481 36.26 16.89 33.53
N ARG A 482 35.93 18.13 33.91
CA ARG A 482 36.54 19.35 33.36
C ARG A 482 38.04 19.42 33.61
N SER A 483 38.47 19.11 34.84
CA SER A 483 39.89 19.08 35.22
C SER A 483 40.67 17.96 34.53
N SER A 484 39.98 16.92 34.04
CA SER A 484 40.62 15.77 33.38
C SER A 484 41.20 16.07 32.00
N VAL A 485 40.84 17.20 31.37
CA VAL A 485 41.29 17.53 30.00
C VAL A 485 42.81 17.46 29.84
N GLY A 486 43.57 18.04 30.77
CA GLY A 486 45.04 18.02 30.71
C GLY A 486 45.67 16.64 31.00
N PHE A 487 44.92 15.74 31.63
CA PHE A 487 45.28 14.33 31.77
C PHE A 487 44.93 13.55 30.50
N LEU A 488 43.76 13.79 29.92
CA LEU A 488 43.31 13.17 28.67
C LEU A 488 44.22 13.55 27.51
N SER A 489 44.64 14.81 27.37
CA SER A 489 45.53 15.23 26.26
C SER A 489 46.86 14.49 26.22
N LYS A 490 47.33 13.93 27.34
CA LYS A 490 48.56 13.14 27.43
C LYS A 490 48.37 11.64 27.17
N ASN A 491 47.13 11.16 27.27
CA ASN A 491 46.81 9.72 27.27
C ASN A 491 45.78 9.33 26.20
N VAL A 492 45.20 10.29 25.49
CA VAL A 492 44.25 10.05 24.42
C VAL A 492 44.99 9.38 23.26
N PRO A 493 44.50 8.24 22.74
CA PRO A 493 45.08 7.62 21.56
C PRO A 493 44.91 8.54 20.36
N THR A 494 45.82 8.41 19.40
CA THR A 494 45.69 9.08 18.10
C THR A 494 44.44 8.62 17.36
N LEU A 495 43.94 9.44 16.44
CA LEU A 495 42.73 9.12 15.67
C LEU A 495 42.89 7.80 14.89
N GLU A 496 44.08 7.56 14.35
CA GLU A 496 44.47 6.35 13.64
C GLU A 496 44.43 5.11 14.56
N GLU A 497 44.86 5.24 15.80
CA GLU A 497 44.79 4.16 16.80
C GLU A 497 43.34 3.83 17.18
N ILE A 498 42.48 4.84 17.30
CA ILE A 498 41.04 4.67 17.53
C ILE A 498 40.40 3.94 16.36
N GLY A 499 40.63 4.42 15.13
CA GLY A 499 40.12 3.82 13.89
C GLY A 499 40.57 2.36 13.72
N LYS A 500 41.87 2.08 13.92
CA LYS A 500 42.42 0.71 13.83
C LYS A 500 41.84 -0.23 14.88
N SER A 501 41.65 0.22 16.12
CA SER A 501 41.05 -0.60 17.16
C SER A 501 39.60 -0.95 16.85
N ARG A 502 38.82 0.02 16.36
CA ARG A 502 37.46 -0.21 15.83
C ARG A 502 37.48 -1.23 14.71
N ALA A 503 38.43 -1.13 13.78
CA ALA A 503 38.62 -2.09 12.69
C ALA A 503 38.90 -3.52 13.16
N GLU A 504 39.47 -3.69 14.34
CA GLU A 504 39.71 -5.00 14.99
C GLU A 504 38.56 -5.45 15.90
N GLY A 505 37.45 -4.71 15.95
CA GLY A 505 36.30 -4.99 16.81
C GLY A 505 36.52 -4.66 18.30
N ARG A 506 37.55 -3.87 18.63
CA ARG A 506 37.89 -3.47 19.99
C ARG A 506 37.27 -2.09 20.31
N TYR A 507 36.53 -2.01 21.43
CA TYR A 507 35.91 -0.77 21.90
C TYR A 507 36.84 -0.01 22.86
N TYR A 508 37.08 1.28 22.60
CA TYR A 508 37.74 2.17 23.54
C TYR A 508 36.70 2.92 24.35
N VAL A 509 36.90 2.97 25.67
CA VAL A 509 36.11 3.82 26.56
C VAL A 509 36.64 5.26 26.59
N ILE A 510 37.81 5.52 26.00
CA ILE A 510 38.43 6.85 25.97
C ILE A 510 37.61 7.88 25.20
N PRO A 511 37.05 7.60 24.01
CA PRO A 511 36.11 8.49 23.33
C PRO A 511 34.90 8.93 24.19
N GLU A 512 34.25 7.98 24.89
CA GLU A 512 33.13 8.26 25.79
C GLU A 512 33.54 9.21 26.94
N VAL A 513 34.72 8.98 27.53
CA VAL A 513 35.26 9.85 28.59
C VAL A 513 35.66 11.23 28.07
N ALA A 514 36.27 11.30 26.89
CA ALA A 514 36.59 12.55 26.22
C ALA A 514 35.32 13.35 25.89
N TYR A 515 34.28 12.68 25.37
CA TYR A 515 32.98 13.29 25.09
C TYR A 515 32.38 13.93 26.35
N ALA A 516 32.34 13.20 27.47
CA ALA A 516 31.83 13.73 28.74
C ALA A 516 32.67 14.90 29.28
N ALA A 517 34.01 14.81 29.21
CA ALA A 517 34.91 15.88 29.67
C ALA A 517 34.77 17.16 28.84
N VAL A 518 34.71 17.03 27.51
CA VAL A 518 34.52 18.15 26.58
C VAL A 518 33.13 18.76 26.73
N LEU A 519 32.09 17.94 26.95
CA LEU A 519 30.75 18.43 27.26
C LEU A 519 30.70 19.23 28.57
N ALA A 520 31.39 18.76 29.62
CA ALA A 520 31.49 19.46 30.91
C ALA A 520 32.25 20.80 30.83
N VAL A 521 33.16 20.95 29.87
CA VAL A 521 33.78 22.25 29.54
C VAL A 521 32.79 23.13 28.79
N PHE A 522 32.15 22.59 27.75
CA PHE A 522 31.21 23.33 26.92
C PHE A 522 30.04 23.92 27.73
N ARG A 523 29.49 23.15 28.68
CA ARG A 523 28.43 23.63 29.58
C ARG A 523 28.84 24.81 30.47
N ASP A 524 30.13 24.90 30.80
CA ASP A 524 30.66 25.97 31.66
C ASP A 524 31.06 27.21 30.87
N GLN A 525 31.73 27.02 29.74
CA GLN A 525 32.42 28.10 29.01
C GLN A 525 31.69 28.49 27.71
N GLY A 526 30.85 27.61 27.16
CA GLY A 526 30.19 27.79 25.87
C GLY A 526 31.12 27.73 24.65
N SER A 527 32.42 27.50 24.83
CA SER A 527 33.45 27.37 23.78
C SER A 527 34.43 26.26 24.14
N LEU A 528 35.07 25.67 23.12
CA LEU A 528 36.11 24.65 23.25
C LEU A 528 37.51 25.13 22.82
N ASP A 529 37.73 26.45 22.62
CA ASP A 529 38.99 27.01 22.10
C ASP A 529 40.24 26.68 22.95
N ASP A 530 40.08 26.54 24.27
CA ASP A 530 41.17 26.27 25.22
C ASP A 530 41.47 24.78 25.41
N ILE A 531 40.79 23.90 24.68
CA ILE A 531 40.91 22.45 24.79
C ILE A 531 41.87 21.91 23.73
N ASP A 532 42.75 20.99 24.15
CA ASP A 532 43.68 20.34 23.22
C ASP A 532 42.89 19.62 22.11
N ARG A 533 43.24 19.92 20.86
CA ARG A 533 42.58 19.39 19.66
C ARG A 533 42.46 17.86 19.69
N SER A 534 43.45 17.14 20.22
CA SER A 534 43.44 15.68 20.30
C SER A 534 42.29 15.12 21.13
N VAL A 535 41.89 15.82 22.20
CA VAL A 535 40.79 15.41 23.08
C VAL A 535 39.45 15.67 22.40
N VAL A 536 39.31 16.80 21.70
CA VAL A 536 38.11 17.14 20.91
C VAL A 536 37.93 16.13 19.75
N ILE A 537 39.02 15.73 19.08
CA ILE A 537 38.99 14.69 18.04
C ILE A 537 38.47 13.35 18.61
N ALA A 538 38.96 12.92 19.77
CA ALA A 538 38.49 11.68 20.38
C ALA A 538 37.00 11.75 20.77
N ALA A 539 36.53 12.89 21.29
CA ALA A 539 35.12 13.12 21.58
C ALA A 539 34.25 13.01 20.30
N LYS A 540 34.70 13.58 19.17
CA LYS A 540 33.98 13.50 17.89
C LYS A 540 33.71 12.05 17.44
N THR A 541 34.57 11.10 17.81
CA THR A 541 34.37 9.68 17.42
C THR A 541 33.19 8.99 18.12
N ASP A 542 32.68 9.56 19.22
CA ASP A 542 31.52 9.04 19.99
C ASP A 542 30.20 9.75 19.65
N ILE A 543 30.22 10.72 18.73
CA ILE A 543 29.09 11.63 18.43
C ILE A 543 27.80 10.91 17.95
N ASN A 544 27.96 9.71 17.39
CA ASN A 544 26.85 8.88 16.89
C ASN A 544 26.13 8.09 17.99
N VAL A 545 26.64 8.11 19.23
CA VAL A 545 25.98 7.47 20.36
C VAL A 545 24.93 8.42 20.92
N HIS A 546 23.69 7.95 21.02
CA HIS A 546 22.63 8.72 21.63
C HIS A 546 22.78 8.70 23.15
N HIS A 547 23.16 9.84 23.71
CA HIS A 547 23.26 10.09 25.15
C HIS A 547 22.00 10.81 25.64
N SER A 548 21.31 10.24 26.63
CA SER A 548 20.04 10.76 27.17
C SER A 548 20.21 12.01 28.04
N GLY A 549 21.43 12.29 28.50
CA GLY A 549 21.76 13.46 29.32
C GLY A 549 21.80 14.80 28.60
N LEU A 550 21.42 14.86 27.33
CA LEU A 550 21.39 16.08 26.52
C LEU A 550 20.02 16.23 25.83
N SER A 551 19.47 17.45 25.82
CA SER A 551 18.34 17.76 24.93
C SER A 551 18.80 17.77 23.46
N ASP A 552 17.85 17.68 22.52
CA ASP A 552 18.19 17.71 21.10
C ASP A 552 18.79 19.08 20.68
N GLU A 553 18.38 20.18 21.30
CA GLU A 553 18.96 21.52 21.07
C GLU A 553 20.39 21.63 21.62
N GLU A 554 20.64 21.15 22.84
CA GLU A 554 21.98 21.16 23.45
C GLU A 554 22.94 20.27 22.64
N ARG A 555 22.47 19.08 22.23
CA ARG A 555 23.24 18.18 21.37
C ARG A 555 23.64 18.86 20.06
N ALA A 556 22.70 19.52 19.40
CA ALA A 556 22.98 20.23 18.14
C ALA A 556 24.00 21.37 18.33
N ALA A 557 23.89 22.15 19.41
CA ALA A 557 24.82 23.24 19.71
C ALA A 557 26.23 22.70 20.05
N PHE A 558 26.30 21.64 20.86
CA PHE A 558 27.56 21.00 21.23
C PHE A 558 28.27 20.38 20.03
N HIS A 559 27.53 19.69 19.15
CA HIS A 559 28.07 19.09 17.94
C HIS A 559 28.61 20.16 16.98
N ALA A 560 27.89 21.27 16.81
CA ALA A 560 28.34 22.40 16.00
C ALA A 560 29.63 23.04 16.53
N GLU A 561 29.80 23.12 17.84
CA GLU A 561 31.01 23.66 18.46
C GLU A 561 32.22 22.72 18.31
N ILE A 562 32.01 21.40 18.45
CA ILE A 562 33.04 20.40 18.11
C ILE A 562 33.47 20.57 16.65
N ASP A 563 32.52 20.68 15.73
CA ASP A 563 32.81 20.79 14.30
C ASP A 563 33.56 22.08 13.98
N ARG A 564 33.19 23.21 14.60
CA ARG A 564 33.90 24.50 14.47
C ARG A 564 35.37 24.39 14.88
N CYS A 565 35.66 23.64 15.94
CA CYS A 565 37.02 23.47 16.46
C CYS A 565 37.87 22.50 15.63
N LEU A 566 37.25 21.49 15.03
CA LEU A 566 37.97 20.45 14.30
C LEU A 566 38.15 20.74 12.82
N PHE A 567 37.13 21.33 12.18
CA PHE A 567 37.01 21.41 10.74
C PHE A 567 37.02 22.86 10.27
N THR A 568 38.21 23.37 10.03
CA THR A 568 38.40 24.73 9.48
C THR A 568 38.50 24.74 7.96
N THR A 569 38.89 23.60 7.39
CA THR A 569 39.06 23.39 5.96
C THR A 569 38.46 22.05 5.55
N GLU A 570 38.20 21.88 4.26
CA GLU A 570 37.75 20.61 3.70
C GLU A 570 38.77 19.48 3.92
N ASN A 571 40.07 19.80 3.92
CA ASN A 571 41.13 18.82 4.21
C ASN A 571 41.02 18.25 5.62
N ASP A 572 40.65 19.06 6.62
CA ASP A 572 40.46 18.58 7.99
C ASP A 572 39.37 17.49 8.07
N LEU A 573 38.29 17.63 7.28
CA LEU A 573 37.22 16.64 7.19
C LEU A 573 37.75 15.33 6.55
N LEU A 574 38.45 15.45 5.43
CA LEU A 574 38.99 14.30 4.70
C LEU A 574 40.06 13.55 5.51
N ASP A 575 40.94 14.27 6.21
CA ASP A 575 41.96 13.68 7.08
C ASP A 575 41.31 12.93 8.25
N PHE A 576 40.26 13.49 8.86
CA PHE A 576 39.52 12.81 9.92
C PHE A 576 38.87 11.51 9.43
N LEU A 577 38.18 11.57 8.28
CA LEU A 577 37.55 10.40 7.67
C LEU A 577 38.58 9.34 7.27
N GLY A 578 39.72 9.77 6.73
CA GLY A 578 40.85 8.91 6.37
C GLY A 578 41.44 8.17 7.56
N ALA A 579 41.74 8.89 8.65
CA ALA A 579 42.33 8.29 9.85
C ALA A 579 41.34 7.41 10.63
N TYR A 580 40.07 7.81 10.72
CA TYR A 580 39.08 7.13 11.57
C TYR A 580 38.32 6.02 10.85
N VAL A 581 37.81 6.26 9.64
CA VAL A 581 36.82 5.40 8.97
C VAL A 581 37.48 4.43 8.00
N GLU A 582 38.46 4.86 7.21
CA GLU A 582 39.09 4.01 6.18
C GLU A 582 39.72 2.72 6.73
N PRO A 583 40.41 2.71 7.89
CA PRO A 583 40.90 1.46 8.47
C PRO A 583 39.78 0.46 8.78
N GLN A 584 38.58 0.96 9.12
CA GLN A 584 37.42 0.13 9.38
C GLN A 584 36.85 -0.47 8.09
N LEU A 585 36.81 0.32 7.01
CA LEU A 585 36.38 -0.14 5.68
C LEU A 585 37.32 -1.20 5.10
N ALA A 586 38.62 -1.09 5.37
CA ALA A 586 39.62 -2.08 4.97
C ALA A 586 39.54 -3.40 5.75
N SER A 587 38.80 -3.45 6.86
CA SER A 587 38.73 -4.63 7.72
C SER A 587 37.64 -5.61 7.32
N SER A 588 38.01 -6.89 7.22
CA SER A 588 37.07 -8.01 7.04
C SER A 588 36.50 -8.57 8.36
N SER A 589 36.90 -8.00 9.50
CA SER A 589 36.61 -8.56 10.84
C SER A 589 35.34 -7.99 11.48
N ILE A 590 34.88 -6.83 11.00
CA ILE A 590 33.72 -6.12 11.54
C ILE A 590 32.50 -6.23 10.63
N ILE A 591 31.31 -6.07 11.21
CA ILE A 591 30.04 -6.12 10.48
C ILE A 591 29.51 -4.70 10.17
N HIS A 592 29.90 -3.71 10.97
CA HIS A 592 29.47 -2.32 10.85
C HIS A 592 30.68 -1.39 11.01
N SER A 593 30.80 -0.40 10.14
CA SER A 593 31.77 0.69 10.22
C SER A 593 31.09 2.01 10.56
N SER A 594 31.89 3.05 10.82
CA SER A 594 31.40 4.42 10.99
C SER A 594 31.07 5.15 9.68
N ALA A 595 30.97 4.47 8.54
CA ALA A 595 30.66 5.08 7.24
C ALA A 595 29.32 5.84 7.20
N SER A 596 28.36 5.48 8.06
CA SER A 596 27.07 6.18 8.19
C SER A 596 27.18 7.64 8.62
N LEU A 597 28.35 8.07 9.12
CA LEU A 597 28.65 9.49 9.37
C LEU A 597 28.35 10.36 8.13
N LEU A 598 28.69 9.88 6.93
CA LEU A 598 28.46 10.60 5.69
C LEU A 598 26.96 10.82 5.37
N SER A 599 26.06 10.04 5.97
CA SER A 599 24.62 10.13 5.71
C SER A 599 23.88 11.09 6.65
N TYR A 600 24.30 11.18 7.92
CA TYR A 600 23.52 11.86 8.97
C TYR A 600 24.23 13.06 9.59
N ASP A 601 25.57 13.07 9.61
CA ASP A 601 26.34 14.16 10.19
C ASP A 601 26.52 15.29 9.16
N LYS A 602 25.96 16.46 9.48
CA LYS A 602 25.91 17.62 8.57
C LYS A 602 27.30 18.16 8.24
N ALA A 603 28.30 17.95 9.09
CA ALA A 603 29.66 18.44 8.84
C ALA A 603 30.28 17.83 7.58
N PHE A 604 29.90 16.60 7.24
CA PHE A 604 30.45 15.87 6.09
C PHE A 604 29.59 15.99 4.83
N ALA A 605 28.49 16.76 4.84
CA ALA A 605 27.53 16.80 3.74
C ALA A 605 28.16 17.23 2.40
N ASP A 606 29.10 18.19 2.43
CA ASP A 606 29.75 18.72 1.23
C ASP A 606 30.75 17.73 0.61
N VAL A 607 31.41 16.91 1.44
CA VAL A 607 32.40 15.90 1.01
C VAL A 607 31.80 14.50 0.81
N ALA A 608 30.59 14.25 1.29
CA ALA A 608 29.95 12.94 1.32
C ALA A 608 29.87 12.29 -0.06
N LYS A 609 29.49 13.07 -1.08
CA LYS A 609 29.32 12.59 -2.46
C LYS A 609 30.62 12.02 -3.04
N GLU A 610 31.70 12.82 -3.05
CA GLU A 610 32.97 12.41 -3.65
C GLU A 610 33.65 11.32 -2.79
N THR A 611 33.54 11.41 -1.46
CA THR A 611 34.12 10.43 -0.53
C THR A 611 33.45 9.07 -0.66
N ALA A 612 32.12 9.01 -0.76
CA ALA A 612 31.40 7.74 -0.92
C ALA A 612 31.81 7.00 -2.21
N LEU A 613 31.94 7.73 -3.33
CA LEU A 613 32.37 7.16 -4.60
C LEU A 613 33.83 6.71 -4.56
N ARG A 614 34.71 7.46 -3.89
CA ARG A 614 36.11 7.06 -3.67
C ARG A 614 36.17 5.76 -2.87
N TRP A 615 35.47 5.68 -1.74
CA TRP A 615 35.49 4.52 -0.86
C TRP A 615 34.90 3.27 -1.49
N LEU A 616 33.84 3.39 -2.29
CA LEU A 616 33.29 2.28 -3.07
C LEU A 616 34.30 1.67 -4.06
N ARG A 617 35.22 2.49 -4.59
CA ARG A 617 36.30 2.03 -5.48
C ARG A 617 37.47 1.43 -4.69
N GLU A 618 37.95 2.14 -3.68
CA GLU A 618 39.19 1.81 -2.94
C GLU A 618 39.04 0.65 -1.95
N PHE A 619 37.85 0.42 -1.39
CA PHE A 619 37.61 -0.61 -0.37
C PHE A 619 36.62 -1.71 -0.83
N PRO A 620 36.97 -2.58 -1.81
CA PRO A 620 36.09 -3.64 -2.32
C PRO A 620 35.53 -4.59 -1.28
N GLN A 621 36.33 -4.86 -0.24
CA GLN A 621 36.09 -5.90 0.76
C GLN A 621 35.42 -5.37 2.03
N MET A 622 34.90 -4.14 1.98
CA MET A 622 34.21 -3.51 3.11
C MET A 622 32.96 -4.30 3.53
N PRO A 623 32.46 -4.10 4.76
CA PRO A 623 31.18 -4.68 5.17
C PRO A 623 30.03 -4.25 4.25
N LEU A 624 29.14 -5.17 3.87
CA LEU A 624 28.00 -4.88 2.97
C LEU A 624 27.08 -3.77 3.51
N SER A 625 26.95 -3.65 4.83
CA SER A 625 26.22 -2.56 5.48
C SER A 625 26.81 -1.18 5.17
N SER A 626 28.15 -1.09 5.02
CA SER A 626 28.84 0.14 4.66
C SER A 626 28.71 0.40 3.16
N ALA A 627 28.88 -0.63 2.33
CA ALA A 627 28.64 -0.53 0.90
C ALA A 627 27.21 -0.06 0.59
N GLU A 628 26.22 -0.52 1.36
CA GLU A 628 24.83 -0.09 1.26
C GLU A 628 24.69 1.42 1.47
N THR A 629 25.18 1.93 2.60
CA THR A 629 25.11 3.35 2.93
C THR A 629 25.84 4.21 1.90
N LEU A 630 27.05 3.82 1.48
CA LEU A 630 27.81 4.60 0.50
C LEU A 630 27.16 4.61 -0.89
N PHE A 631 26.55 3.49 -1.28
CA PHE A 631 25.83 3.38 -2.53
C PHE A 631 24.56 4.25 -2.52
N ASP A 632 23.80 4.21 -1.42
CA ASP A 632 22.59 5.00 -1.24
C ASP A 632 22.92 6.52 -1.24
N ILE A 633 24.06 6.93 -0.65
CA ILE A 633 24.60 8.30 -0.77
C ILE A 633 24.87 8.66 -2.23
N GLY A 634 25.64 7.84 -2.97
CA GLY A 634 25.96 8.10 -4.37
C GLY A 634 24.70 8.22 -5.24
N SER A 635 23.69 7.41 -4.92
CA SER A 635 22.41 7.39 -5.64
C SER A 635 21.58 8.64 -5.37
N LYS A 636 21.54 9.10 -4.12
CA LYS A 636 20.87 10.36 -3.72
C LYS A 636 21.43 11.60 -4.45
N TYR A 637 22.71 11.59 -4.82
CA TYR A 637 23.35 12.65 -5.61
C TYR A 637 23.32 12.38 -7.13
N GLU A 638 22.51 11.42 -7.60
CA GLU A 638 22.30 11.08 -9.02
C GLU A 638 23.58 10.74 -9.81
N ARG A 639 24.62 10.19 -9.14
CA ARG A 639 25.91 9.83 -9.78
C ARG A 639 25.86 8.48 -10.49
N TYR A 640 24.83 8.28 -11.30
CA TYR A 640 24.50 6.96 -11.86
C TYR A 640 25.59 6.38 -12.76
N ASP A 641 26.29 7.19 -13.56
CA ASP A 641 27.32 6.68 -14.47
C ASP A 641 28.53 6.11 -13.72
N GLU A 642 28.93 6.76 -12.63
CA GLU A 642 30.03 6.28 -11.78
C GLU A 642 29.64 5.08 -10.93
N LEU A 643 28.41 5.07 -10.43
CA LEU A 643 27.86 3.88 -9.77
C LEU A 643 27.78 2.69 -10.73
N ARG A 644 27.39 2.91 -11.99
CA ARG A 644 27.36 1.86 -13.03
C ARG A 644 28.75 1.31 -13.33
N GLU A 645 29.77 2.16 -13.38
CA GLU A 645 31.16 1.74 -13.54
C GLU A 645 31.61 0.83 -12.38
N ILE A 646 31.36 1.26 -11.15
CA ILE A 646 31.67 0.48 -9.94
C ILE A 646 30.90 -0.85 -9.95
N LEU A 647 29.61 -0.83 -10.28
CA LEU A 647 28.77 -2.03 -10.36
C LEU A 647 29.29 -3.01 -11.40
N SER A 648 29.66 -2.54 -12.58
CA SER A 648 30.23 -3.36 -13.65
C SER A 648 31.49 -4.08 -13.19
N GLN A 649 32.40 -3.34 -12.55
CA GLN A 649 33.64 -3.90 -11.99
C GLN A 649 33.34 -4.95 -10.90
N ARG A 650 32.51 -4.63 -9.91
CA ARG A 650 32.18 -5.55 -8.80
C ARG A 650 31.49 -6.82 -9.28
N CYS A 651 30.56 -6.68 -10.24
CA CYS A 651 29.89 -7.85 -10.83
C CYS A 651 30.87 -8.72 -11.60
N GLN A 652 31.82 -8.13 -12.33
CA GLN A 652 32.87 -8.87 -13.03
C GLN A 652 33.78 -9.64 -12.05
N GLU A 653 34.26 -9.00 -10.99
CA GLU A 653 35.10 -9.63 -9.96
C GLU A 653 34.39 -10.83 -9.31
N ILE A 654 33.09 -10.71 -9.01
CA ILE A 654 32.28 -11.81 -8.46
C ILE A 654 32.14 -12.96 -9.46
N ARG A 655 31.98 -12.66 -10.75
CA ARG A 655 31.91 -13.70 -11.80
C ARG A 655 33.22 -14.46 -11.93
N GLU A 656 34.33 -13.75 -11.97
CA GLU A 656 35.66 -14.35 -12.12
C GLU A 656 36.08 -15.16 -10.89
N SER A 657 35.66 -14.74 -9.69
CA SER A 657 35.96 -15.41 -8.43
C SER A 657 34.94 -16.50 -8.04
N TRP A 658 33.94 -16.79 -8.87
CA TRP A 658 32.88 -17.73 -8.53
C TRP A 658 33.40 -19.17 -8.43
N PRO A 659 33.22 -19.87 -7.28
CA PRO A 659 33.83 -21.16 -7.06
C PRO A 659 33.14 -22.29 -7.85
N TYR A 660 33.92 -23.32 -8.19
CA TYR A 660 33.38 -24.59 -8.69
C TYR A 660 32.86 -25.43 -7.49
N GLY A 661 31.64 -25.13 -7.04
CA GLY A 661 31.02 -25.76 -5.86
C GLY A 661 30.00 -24.84 -5.16
N PRO A 662 29.41 -25.26 -4.03
CA PRO A 662 28.52 -24.39 -3.26
C PRO A 662 29.31 -23.17 -2.73
N PRO A 663 28.88 -21.94 -3.02
CA PRO A 663 29.58 -20.74 -2.57
C PRO A 663 29.47 -20.59 -1.04
N GLU A 664 30.46 -19.95 -0.44
CA GLU A 664 30.36 -19.51 0.95
C GLU A 664 29.19 -18.52 1.12
N LYS A 665 28.56 -18.52 2.29
CA LYS A 665 27.41 -17.65 2.59
C LYS A 665 27.69 -16.18 2.28
N LYS A 666 28.86 -15.66 2.69
CA LYS A 666 29.27 -14.27 2.46
C LYS A 666 29.42 -13.93 0.98
N LEU A 667 29.96 -14.85 0.18
CA LEU A 667 30.12 -14.64 -1.26
C LEU A 667 28.77 -14.62 -1.97
N LYS A 668 27.82 -15.46 -1.53
CA LYS A 668 26.45 -15.45 -2.03
C LYS A 668 25.71 -14.15 -1.66
N GLU A 669 25.82 -13.71 -0.41
CA GLU A 669 25.26 -12.44 0.06
C GLU A 669 25.82 -11.25 -0.75
N ALA A 670 27.13 -11.24 -1.04
CA ALA A 670 27.75 -10.23 -1.88
C ALA A 670 27.25 -10.28 -3.33
N GLN A 671 27.12 -11.47 -3.94
CA GLN A 671 26.54 -11.62 -5.29
C GLN A 671 25.14 -11.02 -5.35
N ASP A 672 24.25 -11.43 -4.44
CA ASP A 672 22.86 -10.96 -4.45
C ASP A 672 22.81 -9.44 -4.21
N PHE A 673 23.64 -8.92 -3.30
CA PHE A 673 23.76 -7.49 -3.02
C PHE A 673 24.15 -6.64 -4.24
N TRP A 674 25.20 -7.04 -4.97
CA TRP A 674 25.72 -6.27 -6.11
C TRP A 674 24.91 -6.48 -7.38
N PHE A 675 24.43 -7.71 -7.63
CA PHE A 675 23.62 -8.01 -8.82
C PHE A 675 22.28 -7.29 -8.77
N LEU A 676 21.65 -7.20 -7.59
CA LEU A 676 20.39 -6.46 -7.41
C LEU A 676 20.55 -4.99 -7.83
N ARG A 677 21.65 -4.35 -7.41
CA ARG A 677 21.98 -2.97 -7.77
C ARG A 677 22.33 -2.84 -9.25
N SER A 678 23.06 -3.79 -9.81
CA SER A 678 23.36 -3.84 -11.24
C SER A 678 22.08 -3.88 -12.09
N PHE A 679 21.11 -4.70 -11.68
CA PHE A 679 19.80 -4.78 -12.31
C PHE A 679 19.03 -3.46 -12.20
N ALA A 680 18.99 -2.83 -11.02
CA ALA A 680 18.26 -1.58 -10.80
C ALA A 680 18.84 -0.39 -11.58
N PHE A 681 20.16 -0.26 -11.67
CA PHE A 681 20.83 0.92 -12.22
C PHE A 681 21.33 0.76 -13.65
N GLY A 682 21.36 -0.46 -14.22
CA GLY A 682 21.93 -0.76 -15.53
C GLY A 682 21.11 -1.74 -16.37
N SER A 683 21.67 -2.18 -17.50
CA SER A 683 21.02 -3.10 -18.45
C SER A 683 21.23 -4.59 -18.13
N ALA A 684 21.65 -4.89 -16.90
CA ALA A 684 22.34 -6.11 -16.42
C ALA A 684 21.70 -7.46 -16.79
N LYS A 685 21.81 -7.88 -18.06
CA LYS A 685 21.19 -9.11 -18.58
C LYS A 685 21.69 -10.37 -17.88
N PHE A 686 23.00 -10.50 -17.70
CA PHE A 686 23.60 -11.70 -17.09
C PHE A 686 23.31 -11.77 -15.59
N GLU A 687 23.48 -10.67 -14.88
CA GLU A 687 23.23 -10.58 -13.44
C GLU A 687 21.76 -10.88 -13.14
N TRP A 688 20.85 -10.39 -14.00
CA TRP A 688 19.43 -10.73 -13.92
C TRP A 688 19.16 -12.22 -14.10
N GLU A 689 19.78 -12.88 -15.10
CA GLU A 689 19.65 -14.33 -15.27
C GLU A 689 19.97 -15.04 -13.96
N VAL A 690 21.07 -14.72 -13.29
CA VAL A 690 21.43 -15.34 -12.00
C VAL A 690 20.41 -15.01 -10.90
N LEU A 691 19.99 -13.76 -10.75
CA LEU A 691 19.01 -13.35 -9.73
C LEU A 691 17.67 -14.07 -9.90
N SER A 692 17.20 -14.20 -11.14
CA SER A 692 15.90 -14.79 -11.49
C SER A 692 15.79 -16.27 -11.12
N HIS A 693 16.92 -17.00 -11.00
CA HIS A 693 16.92 -18.41 -10.62
C HIS A 693 16.41 -18.63 -9.18
N PHE A 694 16.66 -17.70 -8.26
CA PHE A 694 16.35 -17.87 -6.84
C PHE A 694 15.04 -17.16 -6.43
N PRO A 695 13.96 -17.89 -6.09
CA PRO A 695 12.65 -17.31 -5.79
C PRO A 695 12.65 -16.25 -4.67
N GLU A 696 13.52 -16.43 -3.66
CA GLU A 696 13.59 -15.57 -2.46
C GLU A 696 14.17 -14.18 -2.74
N ASN A 697 14.84 -13.98 -3.89
CA ASN A 697 15.37 -12.66 -4.28
C ASN A 697 14.27 -11.60 -4.46
N ILE A 698 13.02 -12.03 -4.62
CA ILE A 698 11.86 -11.13 -4.65
C ILE A 698 11.75 -10.29 -3.39
N PHE A 699 12.17 -10.77 -2.21
CA PHE A 699 12.06 -10.03 -0.95
C PHE A 699 13.09 -8.90 -0.84
N ALA A 700 14.27 -9.08 -1.46
CA ALA A 700 15.25 -8.01 -1.57
C ALA A 700 14.74 -6.89 -2.50
N LEU A 701 14.08 -7.27 -3.60
CA LEU A 701 13.38 -6.34 -4.49
C LEU A 701 12.22 -5.64 -3.77
N SER A 702 11.35 -6.39 -3.09
CA SER A 702 10.18 -5.83 -2.41
C SER A 702 10.61 -4.87 -1.30
N HIS A 703 11.62 -5.20 -0.50
CA HIS A 703 12.12 -4.31 0.54
C HIS A 703 12.54 -2.92 0.01
N ARG A 704 13.04 -2.86 -1.23
CA ARG A 704 13.45 -1.61 -1.89
C ARG A 704 12.31 -0.93 -2.66
N TYR A 705 11.45 -1.70 -3.32
CA TYR A 705 10.49 -1.20 -4.32
C TYR A 705 9.01 -1.23 -3.91
N ASP A 706 8.64 -1.82 -2.76
CA ASP A 706 7.24 -1.98 -2.29
C ASP A 706 6.65 -0.71 -1.65
N SER A 707 7.33 0.43 -1.72
CA SER A 707 6.76 1.72 -1.29
C SER A 707 5.82 2.29 -2.36
N LEU A 708 4.83 3.09 -1.94
CA LEU A 708 3.89 3.79 -2.86
C LEU A 708 4.59 4.69 -3.89
N ARG A 709 5.85 5.08 -3.65
CA ARG A 709 6.68 5.89 -4.56
C ARG A 709 7.73 5.08 -5.31
N GLY A 710 7.71 3.77 -5.14
CA GLY A 710 8.52 2.86 -5.91
C GLY A 710 9.98 2.74 -5.51
N SER A 711 10.48 3.59 -4.61
CA SER A 711 11.72 3.46 -3.86
C SER A 711 11.39 3.93 -2.45
N ARG A 712 11.69 3.14 -1.41
CA ARG A 712 11.29 3.44 -0.02
C ARG A 712 11.69 4.86 0.43
N ASP A 713 12.78 5.38 -0.15
CA ASP A 713 13.41 6.64 0.26
C ASP A 713 13.67 7.60 -0.92
N GLY A 714 13.22 7.27 -2.15
CA GLY A 714 13.52 8.06 -3.36
C GLY A 714 15.00 8.02 -3.78
N GLU A 715 15.81 7.21 -3.11
CA GLU A 715 17.25 7.11 -3.34
C GLU A 715 17.56 6.34 -4.62
N TRP A 716 16.83 5.25 -4.89
CA TRP A 716 16.99 4.42 -6.10
C TRP A 716 16.10 4.88 -7.28
N PRO A 717 16.54 4.66 -8.53
CA PRO A 717 15.73 4.93 -9.71
C PRO A 717 14.48 4.03 -9.73
N THR A 718 13.41 4.53 -10.34
CA THR A 718 12.21 3.75 -10.62
C THR A 718 12.52 2.63 -11.61
N LEU A 719 11.82 1.50 -11.47
CA LEU A 719 11.93 0.41 -12.45
C LEU A 719 11.24 0.82 -13.74
N ASN A 720 11.93 0.65 -14.86
CA ASN A 720 11.32 0.83 -16.18
C ASN A 720 10.43 -0.36 -16.56
N ALA A 721 9.62 -0.22 -17.61
CA ALA A 721 8.65 -1.23 -18.02
C ALA A 721 9.33 -2.58 -18.35
N SER A 722 10.54 -2.55 -18.92
CA SER A 722 11.30 -3.76 -19.27
C SER A 722 11.80 -4.51 -18.02
N GLN A 723 12.30 -3.79 -17.02
CA GLN A 723 12.71 -4.37 -15.73
C GLN A 723 11.50 -4.97 -14.99
N ILE A 724 10.36 -4.28 -14.98
CA ILE A 724 9.13 -4.80 -14.38
C ILE A 724 8.72 -6.10 -15.07
N TYR A 725 8.72 -6.14 -16.40
CA TYR A 725 8.43 -7.36 -17.15
C TYR A 725 9.34 -8.51 -16.76
N LEU A 726 10.65 -8.28 -16.67
CA LEU A 726 11.62 -9.30 -16.27
C LEU A 726 11.29 -9.88 -14.89
N ILE A 727 10.98 -9.04 -13.90
CA ILE A 727 10.59 -9.49 -12.55
C ILE A 727 9.32 -10.33 -12.60
N LEU A 728 8.29 -9.86 -13.30
CA LEU A 728 7.03 -10.59 -13.44
C LEU A 728 7.25 -11.95 -14.11
N ASP A 729 8.01 -12.00 -15.20
CA ASP A 729 8.30 -13.22 -15.95
C ASP A 729 9.11 -14.24 -15.14
N ALA A 730 10.05 -13.79 -14.31
CA ALA A 730 10.85 -14.69 -13.49
C ALA A 730 10.09 -15.30 -12.30
N PHE A 731 9.14 -14.56 -11.72
CA PHE A 731 8.62 -14.87 -10.38
C PHE A 731 7.13 -15.22 -10.33
N VAL A 732 6.33 -14.96 -11.38
CA VAL A 732 4.88 -15.21 -11.35
C VAL A 732 4.52 -16.68 -11.06
N ASP A 733 5.25 -17.65 -11.63
CA ASP A 733 4.97 -19.08 -11.39
C ASP A 733 5.55 -19.59 -10.06
N LYS A 734 6.54 -18.88 -9.52
CA LYS A 734 7.20 -19.22 -8.26
C LYS A 734 6.38 -18.77 -7.05
N TRP A 735 5.58 -17.72 -7.23
CA TRP A 735 4.76 -17.10 -6.20
C TRP A 735 3.31 -16.97 -6.70
N PRO A 736 2.49 -18.04 -6.54
CA PRO A 736 1.14 -18.06 -7.08
C PRO A 736 0.23 -17.03 -6.41
N VAL A 737 -0.90 -16.76 -7.06
CA VAL A 737 -1.95 -15.87 -6.55
C VAL A 737 -2.45 -16.35 -5.18
N VAL A 738 -2.44 -15.45 -4.20
CA VAL A 738 -3.01 -15.69 -2.87
C VAL A 738 -4.02 -14.59 -2.50
N PRO A 739 -5.04 -14.90 -1.69
CA PRO A 739 -5.94 -13.88 -1.15
C PRO A 739 -5.16 -12.85 -0.32
N LEU A 740 -5.37 -11.56 -0.57
CA LEU A 740 -4.68 -10.48 0.15
C LEU A 740 -5.62 -9.84 1.19
N PRO A 741 -5.23 -9.75 2.48
CA PRO A 741 -6.01 -9.05 3.50
C PRO A 741 -5.99 -7.53 3.29
N SER A 742 -6.96 -6.84 3.89
CA SER A 742 -7.02 -5.37 3.90
C SER A 742 -5.97 -4.69 4.79
N SER A 743 -5.28 -5.44 5.65
CA SER A 743 -4.23 -4.95 6.55
C SER A 743 -3.00 -5.87 6.50
N TRP A 744 -1.79 -5.30 6.49
CA TRP A 744 -0.53 -6.05 6.43
C TRP A 744 0.61 -5.34 7.16
N GLY A 745 1.72 -6.05 7.40
CA GLY A 745 2.88 -5.51 8.10
C GLY A 745 4.10 -6.43 8.05
N THR A 746 5.10 -6.16 8.88
CA THR A 746 6.38 -6.89 8.92
C THR A 746 6.25 -8.38 9.28
N GLY A 747 5.10 -8.81 9.82
CA GLY A 747 4.78 -10.20 10.13
C GLY A 747 3.94 -10.93 9.09
N SER A 748 3.64 -10.32 7.93
CA SER A 748 2.82 -10.97 6.89
C SER A 748 3.50 -12.22 6.31
N PRO A 749 2.72 -13.25 5.90
CA PRO A 749 3.25 -14.42 5.22
C PRO A 749 4.08 -14.08 3.98
N LYS A 750 5.09 -14.92 3.71
CA LYS A 750 5.98 -14.77 2.55
C LYS A 750 5.22 -14.74 1.22
N GLY A 751 4.26 -15.66 1.04
CA GLY A 751 3.44 -15.74 -0.17
C GLY A 751 2.62 -14.48 -0.42
N GLU A 752 1.99 -13.93 0.63
CA GLU A 752 1.25 -12.66 0.54
C GLU A 752 2.15 -11.48 0.19
N THR A 753 3.33 -11.42 0.81
CA THR A 753 4.31 -10.35 0.59
C THR A 753 4.79 -10.35 -0.85
N ALA A 754 5.17 -11.53 -1.37
CA ALA A 754 5.62 -11.70 -2.75
C ALA A 754 4.50 -11.37 -3.75
N TYR A 755 3.31 -11.94 -3.58
CA TYR A 755 2.20 -11.69 -4.49
C TYR A 755 1.73 -10.23 -4.48
N ARG A 756 1.68 -9.58 -3.30
CA ARG A 756 1.35 -8.15 -3.18
C ARG A 756 2.34 -7.29 -3.96
N PHE A 757 3.64 -7.57 -3.85
CA PHE A 757 4.67 -6.87 -4.59
C PHE A 757 4.49 -7.05 -6.11
N LEU A 758 4.33 -8.29 -6.60
CA LEU A 758 4.09 -8.56 -8.04
C LEU A 758 2.83 -7.86 -8.56
N ASN A 759 1.73 -7.92 -7.80
CA ASN A 759 0.47 -7.28 -8.15
C ASN A 759 0.59 -5.75 -8.16
N GLY A 760 1.46 -5.18 -7.34
CA GLY A 760 1.76 -3.74 -7.31
C GLY A 760 2.61 -3.27 -8.51
N LEU A 761 3.55 -4.09 -8.97
CA LEU A 761 4.50 -3.71 -10.04
C LEU A 761 3.82 -3.36 -11.37
N ILE A 762 2.72 -4.03 -11.73
CA ILE A 762 2.01 -3.75 -12.98
C ILE A 762 1.49 -2.32 -13.04
N TRP A 763 1.04 -1.80 -11.90
CA TRP A 763 0.54 -0.44 -11.79
C TRP A 763 1.63 0.63 -11.86
N ARG A 764 2.90 0.23 -11.94
CA ARG A 764 4.08 1.10 -12.10
C ARG A 764 4.63 1.10 -13.52
N ILE A 765 4.20 0.19 -14.39
CA ILE A 765 4.54 0.20 -15.82
C ILE A 765 4.24 1.56 -16.47
N PRO A 766 3.14 2.27 -16.14
CA PRO A 766 2.83 3.59 -16.71
C PRO A 766 3.75 4.73 -16.27
N ASP A 767 4.69 4.50 -15.36
CA ASP A 767 5.69 5.50 -14.94
C ASP A 767 6.79 5.69 -16.02
N ASP A 768 6.90 4.76 -16.98
CA ASP A 768 7.86 4.79 -18.08
C ASP A 768 7.30 5.50 -19.33
N GLU A 769 8.11 5.61 -20.39
CA GLU A 769 7.69 6.21 -21.65
C GLU A 769 6.54 5.41 -22.30
N PRO A 770 5.42 6.05 -22.74
CA PRO A 770 4.23 5.33 -23.15
C PRO A 770 4.41 4.34 -24.31
N SER A 771 5.38 4.56 -25.21
CA SER A 771 5.68 3.61 -26.29
C SER A 771 6.20 2.28 -25.73
N MET A 772 7.13 2.33 -24.77
CA MET A 772 7.68 1.16 -24.06
C MET A 772 6.63 0.49 -23.17
N GLN A 773 5.78 1.30 -22.52
CA GLN A 773 4.66 0.79 -21.71
C GLN A 773 3.73 -0.09 -22.55
N VAL A 774 3.30 0.38 -23.74
CA VAL A 774 2.33 -0.34 -24.57
C VAL A 774 2.95 -1.63 -25.10
N GLU A 775 4.22 -1.62 -25.48
CA GLU A 775 4.92 -2.82 -25.93
C GLU A 775 4.96 -3.91 -24.84
N VAL A 776 5.36 -3.55 -23.61
CA VAL A 776 5.45 -4.48 -22.50
C VAL A 776 4.08 -5.02 -22.09
N LEU A 777 3.06 -4.17 -22.00
CA LEU A 777 1.70 -4.59 -21.65
C LEU A 777 1.11 -5.52 -22.72
N LYS A 778 1.38 -5.28 -24.01
CA LYS A 778 1.00 -6.21 -25.09
C LYS A 778 1.68 -7.57 -24.95
N LYS A 779 2.96 -7.61 -24.53
CA LYS A 779 3.66 -8.88 -24.23
C LYS A 779 3.01 -9.62 -23.06
N LEU A 780 2.66 -8.92 -21.98
CA LEU A 780 1.95 -9.52 -20.85
C LEU A 780 0.58 -10.08 -21.26
N LEU A 781 -0.17 -9.36 -22.09
CA LEU A 781 -1.47 -9.83 -22.61
C LEU A 781 -1.36 -11.07 -23.49
N SER A 782 -0.26 -11.24 -24.22
CA SER A 782 -0.06 -12.39 -25.11
C SER A 782 0.30 -13.70 -24.40
N ASN A 783 0.49 -13.68 -23.08
CA ASN A 783 0.93 -14.83 -22.30
C ASN A 783 -0.06 -15.14 -21.17
N ASP A 784 -0.59 -16.36 -21.18
CA ASP A 784 -1.64 -16.83 -20.29
C ASP A 784 -1.20 -16.91 -18.82
N ARG A 785 0.11 -16.99 -18.54
CA ARG A 785 0.65 -16.94 -17.16
C ARG A 785 0.26 -15.66 -16.42
N PHE A 786 -0.03 -14.59 -17.17
CA PHE A 786 -0.41 -13.28 -16.65
C PHE A 786 -1.91 -13.01 -16.71
N GLU A 787 -2.76 -14.03 -16.94
CA GLU A 787 -4.22 -13.90 -17.08
C GLU A 787 -4.83 -13.03 -15.98
N LYS A 788 -4.38 -13.18 -14.72
CA LYS A 788 -4.86 -12.42 -13.58
C LYS A 788 -4.76 -10.90 -13.75
N TRP A 789 -3.83 -10.44 -14.58
CA TRP A 789 -3.51 -9.04 -14.81
C TRP A 789 -3.93 -8.52 -16.18
N HIS A 790 -4.56 -9.35 -17.01
CA HIS A 790 -4.97 -8.97 -18.38
C HIS A 790 -5.92 -7.77 -18.39
N ASP A 791 -6.89 -7.71 -17.47
CA ASP A 791 -7.78 -6.56 -17.35
C ASP A 791 -7.02 -5.26 -17.04
N GLY A 792 -6.09 -5.33 -16.09
CA GLY A 792 -5.19 -4.22 -15.76
C GLY A 792 -4.34 -3.81 -16.95
N CYS A 793 -3.80 -4.76 -17.71
CA CYS A 793 -2.99 -4.48 -18.88
C CYS A 793 -3.80 -3.78 -19.99
N ARG A 794 -5.03 -4.22 -20.26
CA ARG A 794 -5.94 -3.57 -21.22
C ARG A 794 -6.19 -2.11 -20.83
N HIS A 795 -6.53 -1.86 -19.57
CA HIS A 795 -6.72 -0.52 -19.04
C HIS A 795 -5.47 0.36 -19.20
N LEU A 796 -4.30 -0.15 -18.80
CA LEU A 796 -3.06 0.61 -18.91
C LEU A 796 -2.62 0.88 -20.36
N ILE A 797 -2.97 -0.01 -21.31
CA ILE A 797 -2.76 0.26 -22.74
C ILE A 797 -3.68 1.39 -23.21
N ALA A 798 -4.96 1.38 -22.84
CA ALA A 798 -5.90 2.44 -23.17
C ALA A 798 -5.44 3.79 -22.60
N GLU A 799 -4.97 3.81 -21.35
CA GLU A 799 -4.40 4.99 -20.71
C GLU A 799 -3.15 5.50 -21.44
N GLY A 800 -2.24 4.60 -21.84
CA GLY A 800 -1.02 4.94 -22.58
C GLY A 800 -1.30 5.54 -23.94
N ARG A 801 -2.24 4.95 -24.69
CA ARG A 801 -2.71 5.49 -25.97
C ARG A 801 -3.30 6.89 -25.78
N ARG A 802 -4.14 7.09 -24.76
CA ARG A 802 -4.71 8.40 -24.44
C ARG A 802 -3.64 9.43 -24.07
N LYS A 803 -2.65 9.07 -23.23
CA LYS A 803 -1.52 9.94 -22.89
C LYS A 803 -0.71 10.34 -24.13
N ASN A 804 -0.46 9.40 -25.04
CA ASN A 804 0.22 9.69 -26.30
C ASN A 804 -0.57 10.65 -27.20
N LEU A 805 -1.87 10.41 -27.38
CA LEU A 805 -2.74 11.31 -28.14
C LEU A 805 -2.74 12.72 -27.53
N LEU A 806 -2.87 12.83 -26.20
CA LEU A 806 -2.92 14.12 -25.51
C LEU A 806 -1.59 14.89 -25.55
N ARG A 807 -0.44 14.21 -25.67
CA ARG A 807 0.87 14.89 -25.81
C ARG A 807 0.97 15.73 -27.08
N GLN A 808 0.31 15.29 -28.15
CA GLN A 808 0.31 15.97 -29.45
C GLN A 808 -0.97 16.80 -29.68
N PHE A 809 -1.96 16.67 -28.80
CA PHE A 809 -3.23 17.39 -28.90
C PHE A 809 -3.09 18.86 -28.48
N ALA A 810 -3.49 19.76 -29.38
CA ALA A 810 -3.72 21.16 -29.07
C ALA A 810 -5.21 21.46 -29.21
N ALA A 811 -5.86 21.91 -28.14
CA ALA A 811 -7.26 22.29 -28.21
C ALA A 811 -7.45 23.47 -29.18
N PRO A 812 -8.43 23.42 -30.11
CA PRO A 812 -8.73 24.56 -30.95
C PRO A 812 -9.18 25.75 -30.09
N ASN A 813 -8.78 26.96 -30.47
CA ASN A 813 -9.25 28.17 -29.80
C ASN A 813 -10.72 28.47 -30.19
N SER A 814 -11.41 29.30 -29.41
CA SER A 814 -12.83 29.60 -29.62
C SER A 814 -13.12 30.17 -31.01
N ASP A 815 -12.25 31.02 -31.54
CA ASP A 815 -12.44 31.66 -32.84
C ASP A 815 -12.39 30.65 -33.99
N VAL A 816 -11.50 29.66 -33.88
CA VAL A 816 -11.37 28.54 -34.83
C VAL A 816 -12.63 27.67 -34.81
N VAL A 817 -13.19 27.39 -33.62
CA VAL A 817 -14.44 26.64 -33.49
C VAL A 817 -15.63 27.43 -34.08
N CYS A 818 -15.74 28.73 -33.79
CA CYS A 818 -16.78 29.58 -34.37
C CYS A 818 -16.65 29.66 -35.91
N GLN A 819 -15.44 29.79 -36.45
CA GLN A 819 -15.24 29.81 -37.91
C GLN A 819 -15.63 28.49 -38.60
N LEU A 820 -15.38 27.35 -37.94
CA LEU A 820 -15.84 26.06 -38.43
C LEU A 820 -17.37 26.00 -38.45
N LEU A 821 -18.04 26.39 -37.37
CA LEU A 821 -19.50 26.32 -37.24
C LEU A 821 -20.25 27.36 -38.11
N ASP A 822 -19.77 28.60 -38.15
CA ASP A 822 -20.46 29.72 -38.82
C ASP A 822 -20.13 29.81 -40.31
N SER A 823 -19.00 29.26 -40.75
CA SER A 823 -18.47 29.46 -42.10
C SER A 823 -17.98 28.18 -42.78
N ASN A 824 -18.21 27.00 -42.17
CA ASN A 824 -17.71 25.70 -42.65
C ASN A 824 -16.21 25.73 -43.00
N ARG A 825 -15.45 26.57 -42.29
CA ARG A 825 -14.03 26.76 -42.59
C ARG A 825 -13.22 25.66 -41.92
N VAL A 826 -12.42 24.97 -42.73
CA VAL A 826 -11.51 23.92 -42.27
C VAL A 826 -10.54 24.49 -41.23
N ALA A 827 -10.65 23.99 -39.99
CA ALA A 827 -9.91 24.47 -38.83
C ALA A 827 -8.63 23.65 -38.54
N THR A 828 -8.66 22.36 -38.86
CA THR A 828 -7.56 21.41 -38.70
C THR A 828 -7.44 20.49 -39.92
N VAL A 829 -6.34 19.74 -40.01
CA VAL A 829 -6.15 18.78 -41.11
C VAL A 829 -7.11 17.59 -41.00
N GLU A 830 -7.51 17.28 -39.76
CA GLU A 830 -8.55 16.30 -39.47
C GLU A 830 -9.90 16.79 -39.98
N ASP A 831 -10.24 18.08 -39.79
CA ASP A 831 -11.44 18.67 -40.38
C ASP A 831 -11.41 18.65 -41.92
N LEU A 832 -10.22 18.90 -42.51
CA LEU A 832 -10.04 18.82 -43.97
C LEU A 832 -10.34 17.41 -44.48
N ARG A 833 -9.84 16.40 -43.76
CA ARG A 833 -10.07 15.00 -44.08
C ARG A 833 -11.53 14.63 -43.92
N ALA A 834 -12.16 15.00 -42.81
CA ALA A 834 -13.58 14.75 -42.56
C ALA A 834 -14.45 15.37 -43.66
N LEU A 835 -14.18 16.63 -44.05
CA LEU A 835 -14.89 17.31 -45.13
C LEU A 835 -14.73 16.60 -46.48
N VAL A 836 -13.52 16.15 -46.82
CA VAL A 836 -13.29 15.43 -48.09
C VAL A 836 -13.98 14.07 -48.07
N VAL A 837 -13.98 13.36 -46.93
CA VAL A 837 -14.72 12.11 -46.76
C VAL A 837 -16.23 12.33 -46.91
N GLU A 838 -16.78 13.38 -46.30
CA GLU A 838 -18.19 13.74 -46.44
C GLU A 838 -18.57 14.01 -47.89
N GLU A 839 -17.77 14.81 -48.61
CA GLU A 839 -18.02 15.12 -50.01
C GLU A 839 -17.81 13.91 -50.93
N LEU A 840 -16.94 12.95 -50.58
CA LEU A 840 -16.84 11.66 -51.26
C LEU A 840 -18.12 10.83 -51.12
N ARG A 841 -18.70 10.77 -49.92
CA ARG A 841 -20.00 10.10 -49.68
C ARG A 841 -21.15 10.79 -50.38
N ALA A 842 -21.16 12.12 -50.41
CA ALA A 842 -22.12 12.90 -51.16
C ALA A 842 -21.98 12.66 -52.69
N ALA A 843 -20.74 12.52 -53.17
CA ALA A 843 -20.46 12.18 -54.56
C ALA A 843 -20.97 10.76 -54.89
N GLU A 844 -20.71 9.77 -54.03
CA GLU A 844 -21.24 8.40 -54.18
C GLU A 844 -22.77 8.41 -54.36
N LYS A 845 -23.49 9.07 -53.46
CA LYS A 845 -24.95 9.19 -53.54
C LYS A 845 -25.40 9.85 -54.84
N TRP A 846 -24.71 10.91 -55.26
CA TRP A 846 -25.03 11.57 -56.52
C TRP A 846 -24.76 10.67 -57.74
N PHE A 847 -23.66 9.92 -57.75
CA PHE A 847 -23.33 9.00 -58.84
C PHE A 847 -24.41 7.92 -58.99
N ARG A 848 -24.93 7.39 -57.87
CA ARG A 848 -25.91 6.31 -57.86
C ARG A 848 -27.35 6.75 -58.08
N ASP A 849 -27.75 7.85 -57.45
CA ASP A 849 -29.16 8.27 -57.37
C ASP A 849 -29.48 9.48 -58.27
N GLY A 850 -28.51 9.95 -59.06
CA GLY A 850 -28.68 11.13 -59.91
C GLY A 850 -29.62 10.88 -61.09
N GLU A 851 -30.55 11.80 -61.33
CA GLU A 851 -31.55 11.71 -62.43
C GLU A 851 -30.96 11.62 -63.84
N THR A 852 -29.68 11.98 -64.01
CA THR A 852 -28.98 11.98 -65.31
C THR A 852 -28.06 10.77 -65.48
N ASP A 853 -28.29 9.69 -64.73
CA ASP A 853 -27.48 8.47 -64.68
C ASP A 853 -25.96 8.74 -64.66
N PRO A 854 -25.45 9.58 -63.73
CA PRO A 854 -24.03 9.96 -63.71
C PRO A 854 -23.07 8.78 -63.47
N ILE A 855 -23.57 7.65 -62.97
CA ILE A 855 -22.84 6.37 -62.89
C ILE A 855 -22.30 5.93 -64.26
N ASP A 856 -23.01 6.23 -65.36
CA ASP A 856 -22.64 5.83 -66.72
C ASP A 856 -21.32 6.42 -67.16
N ALA A 857 -20.93 7.55 -66.58
CA ALA A 857 -19.60 8.09 -66.80
C ALA A 857 -18.57 7.01 -66.49
N PHE A 858 -18.68 6.24 -65.39
CA PHE A 858 -17.72 5.23 -64.95
C PHE A 858 -17.56 3.99 -65.86
N TYR A 859 -18.31 3.91 -66.97
CA TYR A 859 -18.28 2.79 -67.91
C TYR A 859 -18.07 3.26 -69.35
N VAL A 860 -17.29 2.51 -70.14
CA VAL A 860 -17.10 2.73 -71.57
C VAL A 860 -17.33 1.39 -72.28
N ASP A 861 -18.24 1.36 -73.25
CA ASP A 861 -18.64 0.14 -73.98
C ASP A 861 -19.10 -1.03 -73.10
N GLY A 862 -19.62 -0.73 -71.90
CA GLY A 862 -20.11 -1.73 -70.93
C GLY A 862 -19.04 -2.23 -69.94
N GLU A 863 -17.78 -1.86 -70.13
CA GLU A 863 -16.67 -2.18 -69.23
C GLU A 863 -16.38 -1.00 -68.29
N HIS A 864 -15.91 -1.29 -67.08
CA HIS A 864 -15.50 -0.26 -66.14
C HIS A 864 -14.24 0.47 -66.62
N VAL A 865 -14.10 1.75 -66.27
CA VAL A 865 -12.87 2.50 -66.58
C VAL A 865 -11.70 2.13 -65.66
N ASP A 866 -10.49 2.59 -66.01
CA ASP A 866 -9.30 2.46 -65.18
C ASP A 866 -9.30 3.43 -63.97
N GLU A 867 -8.37 3.20 -63.03
CA GLU A 867 -8.25 3.98 -61.78
C GLU A 867 -8.06 5.48 -62.05
N ASN A 868 -7.26 5.84 -63.08
CA ASN A 868 -6.97 7.23 -63.42
C ASN A 868 -8.20 7.98 -63.96
N THR A 869 -8.95 7.33 -64.83
CA THR A 869 -10.16 7.92 -65.42
C THR A 869 -11.26 8.07 -64.37
N ALA A 870 -11.43 7.07 -63.51
CA ALA A 870 -12.36 7.16 -62.39
C ALA A 870 -11.96 8.26 -61.39
N ARG A 871 -10.68 8.36 -61.03
CA ARG A 871 -10.14 9.45 -60.20
C ARG A 871 -10.50 10.81 -60.78
N ASN A 872 -10.25 11.05 -62.08
CA ASN A 872 -10.53 12.36 -62.69
C ASN A 872 -12.00 12.76 -62.53
N ARG A 873 -12.94 11.82 -62.74
CA ARG A 873 -14.38 12.07 -62.58
C ARG A 873 -14.77 12.39 -61.13
N ILE A 874 -14.14 11.72 -60.18
CA ILE A 874 -14.32 12.00 -58.76
C ILE A 874 -13.79 13.39 -58.43
N VAL A 875 -12.58 13.73 -58.87
CA VAL A 875 -11.97 15.05 -58.64
C VAL A 875 -12.82 16.16 -59.24
N ASP A 876 -13.29 16.01 -60.49
CA ASP A 876 -14.16 17.00 -61.13
C ASP A 876 -15.45 17.23 -60.32
N ARG A 877 -16.04 16.16 -59.77
CA ARG A 877 -17.24 16.26 -58.92
C ARG A 877 -16.96 16.95 -57.58
N LEU A 878 -15.84 16.61 -56.94
CA LEU A 878 -15.43 17.16 -55.66
C LEU A 878 -14.99 18.62 -55.78
N ASP A 879 -14.33 19.03 -56.87
CA ASP A 879 -13.86 20.42 -57.06
C ASP A 879 -15.03 21.42 -57.04
N LEU A 880 -16.18 21.03 -57.61
CA LEU A 880 -17.41 21.83 -57.58
C LEU A 880 -17.92 22.14 -56.17
N ARG A 881 -17.56 21.32 -55.18
CA ARG A 881 -18.04 21.38 -53.80
C ARG A 881 -17.01 21.93 -52.83
N LEU A 882 -15.74 21.55 -53.04
CA LEU A 882 -14.63 21.88 -52.16
C LEU A 882 -14.00 23.24 -52.49
N ARG A 883 -13.99 23.66 -53.76
CA ARG A 883 -13.41 24.96 -54.17
C ARG A 883 -14.10 26.17 -53.53
N PRO A 884 -15.45 26.22 -53.37
CA PRO A 884 -16.13 27.27 -52.62
C PRO A 884 -15.75 27.33 -51.13
N LEU A 885 -15.18 26.26 -50.57
CA LEU A 885 -14.75 26.16 -49.17
C LEU A 885 -13.24 26.44 -49.00
N ASP A 886 -12.61 27.08 -49.99
CA ASP A 886 -11.16 27.34 -50.04
C ASP A 886 -10.30 26.06 -49.94
N VAL A 887 -10.83 24.93 -50.47
CA VAL A 887 -10.11 23.67 -50.62
C VAL A 887 -9.83 23.42 -52.10
N VAL A 888 -8.55 23.43 -52.46
CA VAL A 888 -8.09 23.24 -53.85
C VAL A 888 -7.67 21.80 -54.06
N LEU A 889 -8.26 21.13 -55.04
CA LEU A 889 -7.82 19.81 -55.48
C LEU A 889 -6.72 19.94 -56.53
N SER A 890 -5.65 19.17 -56.36
CA SER A 890 -4.56 19.07 -57.34
C SER A 890 -4.35 17.61 -57.73
N ILE A 891 -4.49 17.34 -59.02
CA ILE A 891 -4.04 16.09 -59.65
C ILE A 891 -2.54 16.26 -59.95
N GLU A 892 -1.73 15.22 -59.72
CA GLU A 892 -0.28 15.22 -60.03
C GLU A 892 0.56 16.31 -59.33
N SER A 893 0.36 16.55 -58.02
CA SER A 893 1.32 17.38 -57.29
C SER A 893 2.69 16.67 -57.22
N ALA A 894 3.73 17.29 -57.81
CA ALA A 894 5.07 16.73 -57.83
C ALA A 894 5.68 16.74 -56.41
N MET A 895 5.54 15.63 -55.68
CA MET A 895 6.18 15.45 -54.38
C MET A 895 7.71 15.29 -54.56
N ALA A 896 8.50 15.87 -53.65
CA ALA A 896 9.95 15.80 -53.70
C ALA A 896 10.42 14.33 -53.68
N ARG A 897 11.23 13.93 -54.67
CA ARG A 897 11.72 12.57 -54.96
C ARG A 897 10.65 11.59 -55.47
N SER A 898 10.12 11.86 -56.66
CA SER A 898 9.64 10.86 -57.64
C SER A 898 8.57 9.86 -57.20
N ASN A 899 7.85 10.07 -56.10
CA ASN A 899 6.71 9.26 -55.68
C ASN A 899 5.41 10.08 -55.80
N ARG A 900 4.53 9.69 -56.72
CA ARG A 900 3.28 10.39 -57.04
C ARG A 900 2.12 9.84 -56.21
N CYS A 901 1.32 10.71 -55.58
CA CYS A 901 -0.01 10.37 -55.08
C CYS A 901 -1.08 10.67 -56.13
N ASP A 902 -2.23 10.00 -56.04
CA ASP A 902 -3.28 10.12 -57.07
C ASP A 902 -3.85 11.54 -57.14
N PHE A 903 -4.26 12.13 -56.00
CA PHE A 903 -4.56 13.56 -55.90
C PHE A 903 -4.43 14.08 -54.47
N THR A 904 -4.43 15.41 -54.31
CA THR A 904 -4.32 16.08 -53.00
C THR A 904 -5.39 17.15 -52.82
N ALA A 905 -5.96 17.25 -51.62
CA ALA A 905 -6.77 18.38 -51.19
C ALA A 905 -5.90 19.35 -50.37
N VAL A 906 -5.85 20.62 -50.78
CA VAL A 906 -4.97 21.63 -50.19
C VAL A 906 -5.81 22.78 -49.64
N SER A 907 -5.55 23.18 -48.40
CA SER A 907 -6.17 24.36 -47.78
C SER A 907 -5.16 25.13 -46.92
N SER A 908 -5.50 26.38 -46.58
CA SER A 908 -4.68 27.24 -45.71
C SER A 908 -5.20 27.18 -44.27
N ILE A 909 -4.53 26.40 -43.43
CA ILE A 909 -4.92 26.17 -42.04
C ILE A 909 -3.92 26.89 -41.12
N GLY A 910 -4.40 27.81 -40.27
CA GLY A 910 -3.54 28.58 -39.37
C GLY A 910 -2.46 29.41 -40.09
N GLY A 911 -2.73 29.84 -41.33
CA GLY A 911 -1.79 30.58 -42.18
C GLY A 911 -0.69 29.71 -42.80
N ARG A 912 -0.75 28.39 -42.64
CA ARG A 912 0.14 27.43 -43.29
C ARG A 912 -0.62 26.69 -44.39
N ARG A 913 0.07 26.43 -45.50
CA ARG A 913 -0.44 25.56 -46.55
C ARG A 913 -0.38 24.12 -46.03
N THR A 914 -1.52 23.45 -46.02
CA THR A 914 -1.65 22.07 -45.56
C THR A 914 -2.20 21.21 -46.70
N CYS A 915 -1.62 20.03 -46.85
CA CYS A 915 -1.95 19.08 -47.91
C CYS A 915 -2.46 17.76 -47.32
N LEU A 916 -3.70 17.39 -47.66
CA LEU A 916 -4.26 16.06 -47.44
C LEU A 916 -4.05 15.22 -48.69
N VAL A 917 -3.46 14.03 -48.54
CA VAL A 917 -3.20 13.13 -49.67
C VAL A 917 -4.29 12.08 -49.77
N VAL A 918 -4.80 11.86 -50.99
CA VAL A 918 -5.76 10.80 -51.30
C VAL A 918 -5.13 9.82 -52.27
N GLU A 919 -5.11 8.54 -51.90
CA GLU A 919 -4.68 7.44 -52.77
C GLU A 919 -5.89 6.66 -53.26
N VAL A 920 -5.99 6.44 -54.56
CA VAL A 920 -7.11 5.77 -55.23
C VAL A 920 -6.66 4.39 -55.70
N LYS A 921 -7.48 3.36 -55.45
CA LYS A 921 -7.28 2.00 -55.97
C LYS A 921 -8.59 1.39 -56.44
N GLY A 922 -8.56 0.62 -57.52
CA GLY A 922 -9.69 -0.22 -57.91
C GLY A 922 -9.75 -1.48 -57.05
N GLN A 923 -10.94 -2.05 -56.84
CA GLN A 923 -11.09 -3.29 -56.07
C GLN A 923 -10.21 -4.44 -56.59
N TRP A 924 -9.82 -4.44 -57.87
CA TRP A 924 -8.97 -5.47 -58.49
C TRP A 924 -7.47 -5.38 -58.14
N HIS A 925 -7.02 -4.31 -57.47
CA HIS A 925 -5.60 -4.09 -57.20
C HIS A 925 -4.99 -5.19 -56.31
N ARG A 926 -3.92 -5.86 -56.75
CA ARG A 926 -3.37 -7.06 -56.07
C ARG A 926 -2.98 -6.84 -54.60
N GLU A 927 -2.48 -5.65 -54.28
CA GLU A 927 -2.05 -5.27 -52.92
C GLU A 927 -3.13 -4.48 -52.15
N LEU A 928 -4.41 -4.58 -52.53
CA LEU A 928 -5.50 -3.76 -51.98
C LEU A 928 -5.50 -3.65 -50.45
N PHE A 929 -5.22 -4.75 -49.75
CA PHE A 929 -5.24 -4.82 -48.28
C PHE A 929 -3.94 -4.34 -47.61
N GLU A 930 -2.82 -4.30 -48.33
CA GLU A 930 -1.50 -3.92 -47.79
C GLU A 930 -1.08 -2.50 -48.21
N ALA A 931 -1.63 -2.00 -49.32
CA ALA A 931 -1.30 -0.70 -49.90
C ALA A 931 -1.66 0.47 -48.97
N ALA A 932 -2.75 0.34 -48.20
CA ALA A 932 -3.15 1.31 -47.18
C ALA A 932 -2.06 1.56 -46.13
N ALA A 933 -1.31 0.52 -45.74
CA ALA A 933 -0.24 0.63 -44.74
C ALA A 933 1.11 1.00 -45.37
N THR A 934 1.44 0.41 -46.53
CA THR A 934 2.77 0.49 -47.13
C THR A 934 2.99 1.69 -48.04
N GLN A 935 1.96 2.13 -48.78
CA GLN A 935 2.08 3.22 -49.75
C GLN A 935 1.82 4.59 -49.12
N LEU A 936 0.80 4.68 -48.28
CA LEU A 936 0.37 5.91 -47.63
C LEU A 936 1.37 6.38 -46.56
N HIS A 937 1.72 5.53 -45.58
CA HIS A 937 2.71 5.88 -44.53
C HIS A 937 4.05 6.35 -45.12
N LYS A 938 4.61 5.66 -46.12
CA LYS A 938 5.89 6.04 -46.72
C LYS A 938 5.82 7.40 -47.42
N ARG A 939 4.66 7.80 -47.93
CA ARG A 939 4.46 9.08 -48.64
C ARG A 939 4.25 10.24 -47.67
N TYR A 940 3.58 9.99 -46.54
CA TYR A 940 3.34 11.01 -45.51
C TYR A 940 4.61 11.50 -44.82
N SER A 941 5.56 10.61 -44.51
CA SER A 941 6.78 10.98 -43.76
C SER A 941 7.77 11.90 -44.51
N HIS A 942 7.49 12.27 -45.78
CA HIS A 942 8.46 12.96 -46.63
C HIS A 942 8.01 14.34 -47.16
N HIS A 943 6.75 14.75 -46.95
CA HIS A 943 6.25 16.03 -47.47
C HIS A 943 6.05 17.07 -46.35
N PRO A 944 6.69 18.25 -46.42
CA PRO A 944 6.67 19.24 -45.33
C PRO A 944 5.27 19.84 -45.04
N ASP A 945 4.37 19.85 -46.04
CA ASP A 945 2.98 20.32 -45.87
C ASP A 945 1.98 19.18 -45.57
N ALA A 946 2.41 17.92 -45.60
CA ALA A 946 1.52 16.78 -45.32
C ALA A 946 1.53 16.51 -43.81
N ALA A 947 0.43 16.81 -43.12
CA ALA A 947 0.36 16.69 -41.66
C ALA A 947 0.13 15.23 -41.20
N GLU A 948 0.79 14.27 -41.85
CA GLU A 948 0.68 12.84 -41.55
C GLU A 948 -0.74 12.26 -41.65
N GLN A 949 -1.65 12.90 -42.40
CA GLN A 949 -3.06 12.57 -42.53
C GLN A 949 -3.46 12.20 -43.97
N GLY A 950 -4.45 11.32 -44.14
CA GLY A 950 -4.72 10.67 -45.42
C GLY A 950 -6.09 10.07 -45.69
N ILE A 951 -6.39 9.81 -46.96
CA ILE A 951 -7.55 9.00 -47.38
C ILE A 951 -7.09 7.89 -48.32
N TYR A 952 -7.49 6.66 -48.02
CA TYR A 952 -7.38 5.51 -48.90
C TYR A 952 -8.73 5.26 -49.55
N LEU A 953 -8.88 5.69 -50.80
CA LEU A 953 -10.12 5.60 -51.57
C LEU A 953 -10.08 4.36 -52.46
N VAL A 954 -11.08 3.49 -52.31
CA VAL A 954 -11.23 2.27 -53.10
C VAL A 954 -12.48 2.36 -53.95
N LEU A 955 -12.38 2.01 -55.22
CA LEU A 955 -13.49 2.03 -56.16
C LEU A 955 -14.14 0.64 -56.24
N TRP A 956 -15.42 0.58 -55.91
CA TRP A 956 -16.23 -0.64 -55.98
C TRP A 956 -17.14 -0.61 -57.21
N PHE A 957 -16.96 -1.58 -58.11
CA PHE A 957 -17.70 -1.78 -59.35
C PHE A 957 -18.65 -3.00 -59.29
N GLY A 958 -18.81 -3.60 -58.12
CA GLY A 958 -19.73 -4.71 -57.90
C GLY A 958 -19.04 -6.05 -57.64
N PRO A 959 -19.81 -7.06 -57.23
CA PRO A 959 -19.27 -8.36 -56.80
C PRO A 959 -18.69 -9.20 -57.95
N GLU A 960 -19.04 -8.91 -59.20
CA GLU A 960 -18.53 -9.65 -60.37
C GLU A 960 -17.11 -9.24 -60.77
N VAL A 961 -16.64 -8.09 -60.32
CA VAL A 961 -15.26 -7.61 -60.54
C VAL A 961 -14.32 -8.21 -59.50
N HIS A 962 -13.12 -8.63 -59.91
CA HIS A 962 -12.16 -9.26 -58.99
C HIS A 962 -11.80 -8.36 -57.82
N VAL A 963 -11.68 -8.92 -56.62
CA VAL A 963 -11.20 -8.21 -55.43
C VAL A 963 -9.80 -8.69 -55.07
N ALA A 964 -8.83 -7.77 -54.97
CA ALA A 964 -7.42 -8.04 -54.77
C ALA A 964 -6.85 -9.09 -55.75
N GLY A 965 -7.30 -9.05 -57.01
CA GLY A 965 -6.93 -10.02 -58.04
C GLY A 965 -7.51 -11.43 -57.84
N ARG A 966 -8.48 -11.62 -56.95
CA ARG A 966 -9.17 -12.91 -56.70
C ARG A 966 -10.60 -12.89 -57.23
N THR A 967 -11.01 -13.99 -57.85
CA THR A 967 -12.31 -14.18 -58.49
C THR A 967 -13.45 -14.50 -57.50
N THR A 968 -13.12 -14.95 -56.28
CA THR A 968 -14.09 -15.32 -55.24
C THR A 968 -13.59 -14.82 -53.88
N SER A 969 -13.75 -13.54 -53.59
CA SER A 969 -13.36 -12.94 -52.30
C SER A 969 -14.38 -13.15 -51.18
N GLY A 970 -15.61 -13.56 -51.53
CA GLY A 970 -16.73 -13.67 -50.59
C GLY A 970 -17.35 -12.32 -50.20
N ILE A 971 -16.80 -11.20 -50.71
CA ILE A 971 -17.27 -9.83 -50.46
C ILE A 971 -18.32 -9.48 -51.52
N GLN A 972 -19.51 -9.11 -51.10
CA GLN A 972 -20.67 -8.86 -51.96
C GLN A 972 -21.04 -7.37 -52.06
N THR A 973 -20.58 -6.54 -51.11
CA THR A 973 -20.96 -5.12 -51.05
C THR A 973 -19.75 -4.21 -50.81
N ALA A 974 -19.87 -2.94 -51.17
CA ALA A 974 -18.87 -1.92 -50.91
C ALA A 974 -18.57 -1.79 -49.40
N SER A 975 -19.60 -1.84 -48.56
CA SER A 975 -19.48 -1.77 -47.09
C SER A 975 -18.69 -2.96 -46.52
N GLU A 976 -18.93 -4.18 -47.01
CA GLU A 976 -18.14 -5.35 -46.60
C GLU A 976 -16.65 -5.23 -46.99
N LEU A 977 -16.36 -4.63 -48.14
CA LEU A 977 -14.98 -4.37 -48.56
C LEU A 977 -14.31 -3.33 -47.66
N GLU A 978 -15.03 -2.27 -47.31
CA GLU A 978 -14.53 -1.20 -46.44
C GLU A 978 -14.14 -1.73 -45.08
N ASP A 979 -15.05 -2.49 -44.44
CA ASP A 979 -14.80 -3.16 -43.18
C ASP A 979 -13.58 -4.10 -43.24
N ALA A 980 -13.45 -4.86 -44.34
CA ALA A 980 -12.36 -5.81 -44.51
C ALA A 980 -10.99 -5.13 -44.62
N ILE A 981 -10.93 -3.94 -45.23
CA ILE A 981 -9.70 -3.14 -45.34
C ILE A 981 -9.41 -2.44 -44.01
N SER A 982 -10.42 -1.81 -43.41
CA SER A 982 -10.29 -1.10 -42.12
C SER A 982 -9.78 -2.02 -41.00
N ARG A 983 -10.25 -3.28 -40.93
CA ARG A 983 -9.75 -4.28 -39.95
C ARG A 983 -8.28 -4.65 -40.12
N ARG A 984 -7.67 -4.38 -41.27
CA ARG A 984 -6.25 -4.66 -41.55
C ARG A 984 -5.36 -3.42 -41.43
N LEU A 985 -5.93 -2.26 -41.15
CA LEU A 985 -5.17 -1.02 -40.95
C LEU A 985 -4.35 -1.12 -39.64
N PRO A 986 -3.03 -0.82 -39.65
CA PRO A 986 -2.24 -0.80 -38.43
C PRO A 986 -2.73 0.25 -37.42
N ASP A 987 -2.67 -0.06 -36.12
CA ASP A 987 -2.99 0.87 -35.01
C ASP A 987 -2.31 2.24 -35.16
N SER A 988 -1.11 2.29 -35.73
CA SER A 988 -0.33 3.53 -35.91
C SER A 988 -0.92 4.48 -36.96
N LEU A 989 -1.81 3.99 -37.83
CA LEU A 989 -2.48 4.78 -38.87
C LEU A 989 -3.97 5.00 -38.56
N ALA A 990 -4.50 4.32 -37.53
CA ALA A 990 -5.86 4.51 -37.07
C ALA A 990 -6.06 5.95 -36.57
N GLY A 991 -7.04 6.66 -37.13
CA GLY A 991 -7.29 8.07 -36.83
C GLY A 991 -6.42 9.05 -37.61
N ALA A 992 -5.43 8.59 -38.40
CA ALA A 992 -4.67 9.42 -39.33
C ALA A 992 -5.03 9.15 -40.81
N VAL A 993 -5.53 7.94 -41.11
CA VAL A 993 -5.99 7.56 -42.45
C VAL A 993 -7.43 7.07 -42.38
N ASP A 994 -8.31 7.61 -43.23
CA ASP A 994 -9.64 7.04 -43.45
C ASP A 994 -9.66 6.15 -44.69
N VAL A 995 -10.28 4.98 -44.54
CA VAL A 995 -10.55 4.07 -45.66
C VAL A 995 -11.97 4.30 -46.12
N ILE A 996 -12.14 4.62 -47.41
CA ILE A 996 -13.44 4.83 -48.03
C ILE A 996 -13.57 3.93 -49.23
N VAL A 997 -14.59 3.09 -49.28
CA VAL A 997 -14.98 2.37 -50.48
C VAL A 997 -16.15 3.09 -51.12
N LEU A 998 -15.95 3.61 -52.32
CA LEU A 998 -16.93 4.36 -53.09
C LEU A 998 -17.61 3.44 -54.08
N ASP A 999 -18.90 3.20 -53.89
CA ASP A 999 -19.71 2.34 -54.76
C ASP A 999 -20.08 3.06 -56.06
N VAL A 1000 -19.45 2.63 -57.15
CA VAL A 1000 -19.72 3.04 -58.53
C VAL A 1000 -20.25 1.86 -59.37
N SER A 1001 -20.80 0.84 -58.72
CA SER A 1001 -21.44 -0.29 -59.40
C SER A 1001 -22.76 0.11 -60.06
N ARG A 1002 -23.08 -0.56 -61.16
CA ARG A 1002 -24.35 -0.42 -61.88
C ARG A 1002 -25.43 -1.33 -61.34
#